data_AF-A0A2Z6QVK6-F1
#
_entry.id   AF-A0A2Z6QVK6-F1
#
_cell.length_a   1.000
_cell.length_b   1.000
_cell.length_c   1.000
_cell.angle_alpha   90.00
_cell.angle_beta   90.00
_cell.angle_gamma   90.00
#
_symmetry.space_group_name_H-M   'P 1'
#
loop_
_entity.id
_entity.type
_entity.pdbx_description
1 polymer ?
#
loop_
_entity_poly.entity_id
_entity_poly.type
_entity_poly.pdbx_seq_one_letter_code
_entity_poly.pdbx_strand_id
1 'polypeptide(L)'
;MEQIMYSFFNTFKKKLKLSTSTPDAIFNDQLYNFRKIQDNQTQAKVTNILLQLNDQFLLGQITHLRLRKIQYNEWLPTSLLYTIPPHIIKKYRNNFLISSLILLFSLNIKFYNNDSFNNLFPYNIPLYSLLLENYYRYSSFFQKHHILFLEQILDDQGYLLSKRDIRAKFNLASHVTLKWYNSLINNLNNNTEALRLLNQAYGQQFDLAPLKSNPFIGTPVKRTNFNDVTFDLEHYNINSHIGNHMKIQRCEGCDNTTSFFSPSRPYHHQQPASYCNINVSFNNTAVLYTGTTSKGSNSRIIPVNLDTYNNVLSTILMQQQNIQSQSIDQFIGNDPCSSSLALTNNNNPLSSDPFFHNFELNAKSEELFIIQNHLKTYSSLTFYTDGSLINTNTSFVSMTAGFLVISDSNTITYSFTTTLENWPSSLRAEISAILYSLIVSSHNCYIDIFTDSQNTINMIETLSRRHFLTPRDFFKFFNNNIIWNNIHHLIHFKNLSIRFKKVKAHTDNAFNNHIDFLCKQTHSDSLPMLIIKNNFFNNLLYLPCWDNFLIERRLRTFIKYYNNCDNFLTFLSLPQNRKYVDIVDWKLTFNVFNNNGNISSTDFNQHKKKLFEYNMLVEQPPVLEKTKKQFYSLYSDAMCLLCHEELETFSHIWNCSYHDNFILRIYNKFKNYILDFILIQQSNIDIINLSVEFDALGFYTNLQSRLLDQFTFIDILKGFVPFVLCDFLNFHLSHSQLIELLLRTYDDIYDDCALLWQDRCTGFSYLKKFWSADLHNFAEYISAQI
;
A
#
# COMPACT_ATOMS: atom_id res chain seq x y z
N MET A 1 3.95 -8.36 20.89
CA MET A 1 5.36 -8.46 20.43
C MET A 1 6.17 -7.28 20.94
N GLU A 2 5.69 -6.06 20.80
CA GLU A 2 6.37 -4.85 21.31
C GLU A 2 6.73 -4.93 22.80
N GLN A 3 5.83 -5.37 23.68
CA GLN A 3 6.13 -5.55 25.11
C GLN A 3 7.27 -6.56 25.37
N ILE A 4 7.33 -7.63 24.57
CA ILE A 4 8.39 -8.64 24.65
C ILE A 4 9.71 -8.04 24.16
N MET A 5 9.67 -7.34 23.02
CA MET A 5 10.84 -6.66 22.47
C MET A 5 11.38 -5.59 23.42
N TYR A 6 10.52 -4.82 24.07
CA TYR A 6 10.90 -3.81 25.06
C TYR A 6 11.61 -4.44 26.27
N SER A 7 11.04 -5.50 26.85
CA SER A 7 11.68 -6.24 27.95
C SER A 7 13.01 -6.87 27.52
N PHE A 8 13.07 -7.39 26.29
CA PHE A 8 14.28 -7.96 25.72
C PHE A 8 15.35 -6.88 25.54
N PHE A 9 15.04 -5.75 24.90
CA PHE A 9 15.97 -4.65 24.67
C PHE A 9 16.48 -4.07 25.99
N ASN A 10 15.63 -3.91 27.01
CA ASN A 10 16.07 -3.47 28.32
C ASN A 10 17.10 -4.43 28.95
N THR A 11 16.88 -5.74 28.81
CA THR A 11 17.82 -6.76 29.30
C THR A 11 19.10 -6.77 28.47
N PHE A 12 18.98 -6.64 27.15
CA PHE A 12 20.08 -6.63 26.19
C PHE A 12 20.98 -5.42 26.41
N LYS A 13 20.42 -4.21 26.49
CA LYS A 13 21.13 -2.96 26.83
C LYS A 13 21.90 -3.08 28.13
N LYS A 14 21.25 -3.60 29.19
CA LYS A 14 21.92 -3.84 30.49
C LYS A 14 23.13 -4.75 30.37
N LYS A 15 23.00 -5.86 29.62
CA LYS A 15 24.13 -6.78 29.37
C LYS A 15 25.26 -6.15 28.55
N LEU A 16 24.91 -5.25 27.63
CA LEU A 16 25.88 -4.48 26.84
C LEU A 16 26.45 -3.26 27.57
N LYS A 17 25.99 -2.97 28.80
CA LYS A 17 26.30 -1.74 29.54
C LYS A 17 25.86 -0.44 28.83
N LEU A 18 24.87 -0.53 27.96
CA LEU A 18 24.21 0.63 27.36
C LEU A 18 23.16 1.22 28.32
N SER A 19 22.94 2.53 28.21
CA SER A 19 21.87 3.19 28.95
C SER A 19 20.49 2.65 28.55
N THR A 20 19.54 2.64 29.48
CA THR A 20 18.14 2.34 29.18
C THR A 20 17.52 3.37 28.23
N SER A 21 18.04 4.60 28.22
CA SER A 21 17.67 5.69 27.29
C SER A 21 18.23 5.54 25.88
N THR A 22 19.15 4.59 25.64
CA THR A 22 19.68 4.32 24.30
C THR A 22 18.54 3.94 23.35
N PRO A 23 18.38 4.60 22.18
CA PRO A 23 17.29 4.28 21.26
C PRO A 23 17.37 2.84 20.75
N ASP A 24 16.23 2.13 20.69
CA ASP A 24 16.18 0.75 20.16
C ASP A 24 16.49 0.68 18.65
N ALA A 25 16.43 1.83 17.96
CA ALA A 25 16.66 1.96 16.54
C ALA A 25 18.08 1.56 16.10
N ILE A 26 19.07 1.61 17.00
CA ILE A 26 20.45 1.18 16.68
C ILE A 26 20.59 -0.33 16.52
N PHE A 27 19.69 -1.11 17.13
CA PHE A 27 19.74 -2.57 17.08
C PHE A 27 19.09 -3.07 15.79
N ASN A 28 19.82 -2.86 14.69
CA ASN A 28 19.44 -3.31 13.36
C ASN A 28 20.64 -3.98 12.64
N ASP A 29 20.37 -4.58 11.48
CA ASP A 29 21.32 -5.38 10.70
C ASP A 29 22.49 -4.54 10.14
N GLN A 30 22.28 -3.25 9.88
CA GLN A 30 23.26 -2.33 9.28
C GLN A 30 24.20 -1.70 10.32
N LEU A 31 23.68 -1.37 11.50
CA LEU A 31 24.44 -0.76 12.60
C LEU A 31 25.01 -1.85 13.50
N TYR A 32 24.22 -2.33 14.47
CA TYR A 32 24.70 -3.28 15.48
C TYR A 32 24.83 -4.74 14.98
N ASN A 33 24.54 -5.00 13.70
CA ASN A 33 24.41 -6.36 13.14
C ASN A 33 23.44 -7.24 13.96
N PHE A 34 22.35 -6.64 14.45
CA PHE A 34 21.35 -7.29 15.27
C PHE A 34 20.06 -7.49 14.49
N ARG A 35 19.57 -8.74 14.48
CA ARG A 35 18.31 -9.08 13.85
C ARG A 35 17.19 -9.23 14.88
N LYS A 36 16.20 -8.35 14.84
CA LYS A 36 15.08 -8.36 15.78
C LYS A 36 14.28 -9.66 15.65
N ILE A 37 13.85 -10.19 16.80
CA ILE A 37 12.98 -11.39 16.85
C ILE A 37 11.67 -11.13 16.10
N GLN A 38 11.14 -9.91 16.21
CA GLN A 38 9.97 -9.46 15.47
C GLN A 38 10.16 -9.56 13.95
N ASP A 39 11.32 -9.19 13.41
CA ASP A 39 11.59 -9.24 11.96
C ASP A 39 11.62 -10.68 11.46
N ASN A 40 12.22 -11.59 12.24
CA ASN A 40 12.24 -13.02 11.95
C ASN A 40 10.83 -13.63 11.95
N GLN A 41 10.01 -13.26 12.95
CA GLN A 41 8.61 -13.70 13.01
C GLN A 41 7.81 -13.14 11.84
N THR A 42 7.99 -11.87 11.51
CA THR A 42 7.32 -11.21 10.39
C THR A 42 7.59 -11.93 9.07
N GLN A 43 8.87 -12.19 8.76
CA GLN A 43 9.27 -12.97 7.59
C GLN A 43 8.61 -14.36 7.57
N ALA A 44 8.62 -15.07 8.70
CA ALA A 44 8.06 -16.40 8.80
C ALA A 44 6.53 -16.41 8.60
N LYS A 45 5.80 -15.50 9.26
CA LYS A 45 4.33 -15.43 9.21
C LYS A 45 3.84 -15.01 7.83
N VAL A 46 4.44 -13.99 7.22
CA VAL A 46 4.11 -13.53 5.85
C VAL A 46 4.34 -14.66 4.84
N THR A 47 5.47 -15.37 4.93
CA THR A 47 5.73 -16.51 4.04
C THR A 47 4.70 -17.62 4.23
N ASN A 48 4.37 -17.96 5.48
CA ASN A 48 3.46 -19.06 5.78
C ASN A 48 2.04 -18.79 5.32
N ILE A 49 1.51 -17.57 5.49
CA ILE A 49 0.14 -17.26 5.04
C ILE A 49 0.05 -17.28 3.51
N LEU A 50 1.05 -16.75 2.80
CA LEU A 50 1.10 -16.79 1.34
C LEU A 50 1.23 -18.22 0.78
N LEU A 51 1.97 -19.09 1.47
CA LEU A 51 2.02 -20.51 1.15
C LEU A 51 0.69 -21.21 1.41
N GLN A 52 0.02 -20.91 2.53
CA GLN A 52 -1.29 -21.50 2.87
C GLN A 52 -2.38 -21.08 1.88
N LEU A 53 -2.43 -19.80 1.49
CA LEU A 53 -3.44 -19.29 0.56
C LEU A 53 -3.30 -19.87 -0.86
N ASN A 54 -2.08 -20.18 -1.26
CA ASN A 54 -1.78 -20.76 -2.57
C ASN A 54 -1.62 -22.28 -2.56
N ASP A 55 -1.79 -22.94 -1.42
CA ASP A 55 -1.74 -24.39 -1.33
C ASP A 55 -2.92 -25.00 -2.10
N GLN A 56 -2.63 -25.92 -3.02
CA GLN A 56 -3.65 -26.54 -3.88
C GLN A 56 -4.34 -27.73 -3.20
N PHE A 57 -3.88 -28.13 -2.02
CA PHE A 57 -4.36 -29.30 -1.30
C PHE A 57 -5.29 -28.89 -0.15
N LEU A 58 -5.51 -29.82 0.78
CA LEU A 58 -6.42 -29.67 1.90
C LEU A 58 -6.15 -28.43 2.76
N LEU A 59 -4.87 -28.05 2.93
CA LEU A 59 -4.50 -26.90 3.76
C LEU A 59 -5.03 -25.59 3.16
N GLY A 60 -4.88 -25.39 1.85
CA GLY A 60 -5.42 -24.22 1.17
C GLY A 60 -6.95 -24.21 1.16
N GLN A 61 -7.57 -25.36 0.87
CA GLN A 61 -9.03 -25.50 0.91
C GLN A 61 -9.60 -25.13 2.29
N ILE A 62 -9.03 -25.66 3.38
CA ILE A 62 -9.44 -25.33 4.75
C ILE A 62 -9.22 -23.84 5.04
N THR A 63 -8.12 -23.27 4.57
CA THR A 63 -7.81 -21.84 4.78
C THR A 63 -8.86 -20.95 4.11
N HIS A 64 -9.18 -21.21 2.85
CA HIS A 64 -10.23 -20.48 2.11
C HIS A 64 -11.61 -20.67 2.73
N LEU A 65 -11.96 -21.89 3.15
CA LEU A 65 -13.23 -22.15 3.84
C LEU A 65 -13.33 -21.41 5.18
N ARG A 66 -12.23 -21.32 5.94
CA ARG A 66 -12.21 -20.55 7.20
C ARG A 66 -12.41 -19.06 6.97
N LEU A 67 -11.76 -18.49 5.94
CA LEU A 67 -11.94 -17.09 5.59
C LEU A 67 -13.36 -16.82 5.08
N ARG A 68 -13.89 -17.66 4.19
CA ARG A 68 -15.28 -17.59 3.71
C ARG A 68 -16.29 -17.76 4.84
N LYS A 69 -16.02 -18.62 5.83
CA LYS A 69 -16.88 -18.78 7.01
C LYS A 69 -16.93 -17.49 7.84
N ILE A 70 -15.79 -16.82 8.05
CA ILE A 70 -15.78 -15.52 8.75
C ILE A 70 -16.53 -14.48 7.92
N GLN A 71 -16.26 -14.41 6.61
CA GLN A 71 -16.95 -13.52 5.69
C GLN A 71 -18.48 -13.73 5.74
N TYR A 72 -18.94 -14.98 5.70
CA TYR A 72 -20.36 -15.33 5.78
C TYR A 72 -20.96 -15.00 7.15
N ASN A 73 -20.29 -15.36 8.24
CA ASN A 73 -20.77 -15.10 9.61
C ASN A 73 -20.95 -13.61 9.90
N GLU A 74 -20.11 -12.79 9.30
CA GLU A 74 -20.13 -11.33 9.42
C GLU A 74 -20.88 -10.66 8.26
N TRP A 75 -21.44 -11.48 7.36
CA TRP A 75 -22.20 -11.12 6.18
C TRP A 75 -21.50 -10.02 5.36
N LEU A 76 -20.24 -10.24 4.98
CA LEU A 76 -19.43 -9.23 4.29
C LEU A 76 -19.51 -9.37 2.76
N PRO A 77 -19.62 -8.24 2.03
CA PRO A 77 -19.71 -8.22 0.56
C PRO A 77 -18.39 -8.56 -0.12
N THR A 78 -17.26 -8.20 0.51
CA THR A 78 -15.92 -8.38 -0.04
C THR A 78 -15.15 -9.45 0.71
N SER A 79 -14.22 -10.11 0.01
CA SER A 79 -13.31 -11.06 0.63
C SER A 79 -12.35 -10.37 1.60
N LEU A 80 -12.09 -11.04 2.73
CA LEU A 80 -11.14 -10.61 3.77
C LEU A 80 -9.69 -10.54 3.27
N LEU A 81 -9.41 -11.07 2.07
CA LEU A 81 -8.11 -10.95 1.42
C LEU A 81 -7.89 -9.58 0.81
N TYR A 82 -8.95 -8.81 0.50
CA TYR A 82 -8.79 -7.46 -0.05
C TYR A 82 -8.84 -6.41 1.06
N THR A 83 -9.82 -6.51 1.96
CA THR A 83 -10.02 -5.56 3.04
C THR A 83 -10.56 -6.26 4.29
N ILE A 84 -10.07 -5.84 5.46
CA ILE A 84 -10.57 -6.32 6.76
C ILE A 84 -11.18 -5.14 7.51
N PRO A 85 -12.50 -5.10 7.71
CA PRO A 85 -13.14 -4.04 8.48
C PRO A 85 -12.66 -3.97 9.94
N PRO A 86 -12.60 -2.77 10.57
CA PRO A 86 -12.14 -2.59 11.95
C PRO A 86 -12.90 -3.45 12.98
N HIS A 87 -14.20 -3.64 12.80
CA HIS A 87 -15.02 -4.50 13.66
C HIS A 87 -14.51 -5.95 13.69
N ILE A 88 -14.07 -6.46 12.53
CA ILE A 88 -13.51 -7.82 12.38
C ILE A 88 -12.19 -7.95 13.14
N ILE A 89 -11.33 -6.94 13.05
CA ILE A 89 -10.05 -6.89 13.76
C ILE A 89 -10.28 -7.04 15.27
N LYS A 90 -11.27 -6.30 15.82
CA LYS A 90 -11.61 -6.35 17.25
C LYS A 90 -12.21 -7.70 17.66
N LYS A 91 -13.20 -8.20 16.90
CA LYS A 91 -13.92 -9.44 17.21
C LYS A 91 -13.04 -10.68 17.07
N TYR A 92 -12.17 -10.71 16.07
CA TYR A 92 -11.31 -11.85 15.73
C TYR A 92 -9.84 -11.64 16.09
N ARG A 93 -9.55 -10.79 17.09
CA ARG A 93 -8.17 -10.45 17.52
C ARG A 93 -7.25 -11.65 17.82
N ASN A 94 -7.83 -12.76 18.27
CA ASN A 94 -7.11 -14.00 18.61
C ASN A 94 -7.10 -15.02 17.46
N ASN A 95 -7.72 -14.72 16.33
CA ASN A 95 -7.75 -15.60 15.17
C ASN A 95 -6.45 -15.48 14.39
N PHE A 96 -5.66 -16.56 14.35
CA PHE A 96 -4.35 -16.58 13.70
C PHE A 96 -4.37 -16.15 12.23
N LEU A 97 -5.39 -16.52 11.46
CA LEU A 97 -5.49 -16.14 10.03
C LEU A 97 -5.71 -14.63 9.88
N ILE A 98 -6.64 -14.07 10.67
CA ILE A 98 -6.93 -12.64 10.66
C ILE A 98 -5.70 -11.84 11.12
N SER A 99 -5.05 -12.26 12.22
CA SER A 99 -3.80 -11.62 12.68
C SER A 99 -2.69 -11.68 11.63
N SER A 100 -2.58 -12.79 10.89
CA SER A 100 -1.57 -12.93 9.82
C SER A 100 -1.87 -12.05 8.61
N LEU A 101 -3.14 -11.88 8.24
CA LEU A 101 -3.55 -10.96 7.17
C LEU A 101 -3.34 -9.50 7.58
N ILE A 102 -3.67 -9.13 8.83
CA ILE A 102 -3.40 -7.79 9.36
C ILE A 102 -1.90 -7.48 9.31
N LEU A 103 -1.05 -8.42 9.74
CA LEU A 103 0.40 -8.27 9.66
C LEU A 103 0.85 -8.04 8.20
N LEU A 104 0.32 -8.81 7.26
CA LEU A 104 0.65 -8.68 5.85
C LEU A 104 0.22 -7.30 5.29
N PHE A 105 -0.99 -6.83 5.60
CA PHE A 105 -1.47 -5.50 5.19
C PHE A 105 -0.71 -4.35 5.85
N SER A 106 -0.24 -4.52 7.09
CA SER A 106 0.59 -3.51 7.78
C SER A 106 1.95 -3.28 7.12
N LEU A 107 2.39 -4.20 6.26
CA LEU A 107 3.60 -4.07 5.44
C LEU A 107 3.30 -3.55 4.02
N ASN A 108 2.09 -3.03 3.78
CA ASN A 108 1.57 -2.65 2.46
C ASN A 108 1.58 -3.78 1.43
N ILE A 109 1.56 -5.04 1.87
CA ILE A 109 1.47 -6.19 0.97
C ILE A 109 -0.01 -6.47 0.72
N LYS A 110 -0.43 -6.52 -0.55
CA LYS A 110 -1.77 -6.90 -1.00
C LYS A 110 -1.70 -8.13 -1.91
N PHE A 111 -2.85 -8.62 -2.35
CA PHE A 111 -2.92 -9.74 -3.28
C PHE A 111 -3.41 -9.28 -4.65
N TYR A 112 -2.68 -9.66 -5.68
CA TYR A 112 -3.14 -9.69 -7.05
C TYR A 112 -3.78 -11.04 -7.31
N ASN A 113 -5.05 -11.03 -7.72
CA ASN A 113 -5.76 -12.26 -8.07
C ASN A 113 -5.35 -12.67 -9.48
N ASN A 114 -4.87 -13.91 -9.59
CA ASN A 114 -4.44 -14.47 -10.86
C ASN A 114 -5.60 -15.13 -11.63
N ASP A 115 -6.78 -15.24 -11.02
CA ASP A 115 -8.00 -15.71 -11.70
C ASP A 115 -8.70 -14.56 -12.43
N SER A 116 -8.90 -14.74 -13.74
CA SER A 116 -9.67 -13.86 -14.63
C SER A 116 -11.18 -13.85 -14.34
N PHE A 117 -11.67 -14.77 -13.49
CA PHE A 117 -13.08 -14.88 -13.10
C PHE A 117 -13.41 -14.02 -11.87
N ASN A 118 -13.18 -12.72 -11.95
CA ASN A 118 -13.88 -11.77 -11.10
C ASN A 118 -14.97 -11.07 -11.95
N ASN A 119 -16.01 -11.82 -12.28
CA ASN A 119 -17.31 -11.22 -12.62
C ASN A 119 -17.92 -10.67 -11.31
N LEU A 120 -17.32 -9.59 -10.80
CA LEU A 120 -18.09 -8.62 -10.04
C LEU A 120 -19.07 -8.05 -11.06
N PHE A 121 -20.36 -8.29 -10.84
CA PHE A 121 -21.39 -7.52 -11.52
C PHE A 121 -20.97 -6.04 -11.44
N PRO A 122 -20.89 -5.32 -12.56
CA PRO A 122 -20.28 -3.99 -12.60
C PRO A 122 -20.96 -2.96 -11.68
N TYR A 123 -22.13 -3.29 -11.11
CA TYR A 123 -23.01 -2.36 -10.41
C TYR A 123 -23.58 -2.95 -9.11
N ASN A 124 -22.73 -3.37 -8.17
CA ASN A 124 -23.19 -3.87 -6.87
C ASN A 124 -22.75 -2.91 -5.75
N ILE A 125 -23.65 -2.03 -5.29
CA ILE A 125 -23.41 -1.10 -4.17
C ILE A 125 -23.62 -1.86 -2.85
N PRO A 126 -22.57 -2.12 -2.05
CA PRO A 126 -22.72 -2.92 -0.83
C PRO A 126 -23.45 -2.14 0.27
N LEU A 127 -24.41 -2.77 0.95
CA LEU A 127 -25.09 -2.14 2.08
C LEU A 127 -24.13 -1.75 3.21
N TYR A 128 -23.00 -2.45 3.32
CA TYR A 128 -21.91 -2.11 4.23
C TYR A 128 -21.36 -0.70 3.99
N SER A 129 -21.17 -0.25 2.74
CA SER A 129 -20.63 1.09 2.46
C SER A 129 -21.64 2.19 2.76
N LEU A 130 -22.94 1.88 2.69
CA LEU A 130 -24.01 2.83 2.97
C LEU A 130 -24.34 2.92 4.46
N LEU A 131 -24.32 1.80 5.20
CA LEU A 131 -24.71 1.78 6.61
C LEU A 131 -23.53 1.91 7.58
N LEU A 132 -22.28 1.76 7.11
CA LEU A 132 -21.06 1.91 7.90
C LEU A 132 -21.14 1.11 9.22
N GLU A 133 -20.87 1.72 10.38
CA GLU A 133 -20.92 1.03 11.67
C GLU A 133 -22.31 0.47 12.02
N ASN A 134 -23.38 1.13 11.56
CA ASN A 134 -24.74 0.65 11.78
C ASN A 134 -25.02 -0.67 11.06
N TYR A 135 -24.23 -1.02 10.04
CA TYR A 135 -24.35 -2.29 9.32
C TYR A 135 -24.31 -3.50 10.26
N TYR A 136 -23.33 -3.54 11.16
CA TYR A 136 -23.12 -4.67 12.06
C TYR A 136 -24.24 -4.85 13.09
N ARG A 137 -24.99 -3.78 13.39
CA ARG A 137 -26.17 -3.86 14.27
C ARG A 137 -27.32 -4.64 13.62
N TYR A 138 -27.40 -4.62 12.29
CA TYR A 138 -28.49 -5.22 11.52
C TYR A 138 -28.02 -6.39 10.63
N SER A 139 -26.75 -6.81 10.73
CA SER A 139 -26.16 -7.86 9.90
C SER A 139 -26.89 -9.19 10.00
N SER A 140 -27.42 -9.55 11.18
CA SER A 140 -28.22 -10.76 11.38
C SER A 140 -29.54 -10.74 10.60
N PHE A 141 -30.18 -9.57 10.49
CA PHE A 141 -31.37 -9.38 9.66
C PHE A 141 -31.01 -9.55 8.18
N PHE A 142 -29.95 -8.85 7.73
CA PHE A 142 -29.49 -8.92 6.35
C PHE A 142 -29.07 -10.33 5.93
N GLN A 143 -28.37 -11.06 6.80
CA GLN A 143 -27.98 -12.45 6.60
C GLN A 143 -29.19 -13.38 6.49
N LYS A 144 -30.15 -13.26 7.40
CA LYS A 144 -31.37 -14.09 7.42
C LYS A 144 -32.19 -13.93 6.12
N HIS A 145 -32.21 -12.74 5.55
CA HIS A 145 -32.99 -12.41 4.35
C HIS A 145 -32.14 -12.34 3.08
N HIS A 146 -30.87 -12.78 3.14
CA HIS A 146 -29.93 -12.80 2.02
C HIS A 146 -29.75 -11.44 1.31
N ILE A 147 -29.77 -10.33 2.05
CA ILE A 147 -29.63 -8.97 1.53
C ILE A 147 -28.19 -8.51 1.79
N LEU A 148 -27.44 -8.17 0.75
CA LEU A 148 -26.03 -7.79 0.82
C LEU A 148 -25.75 -6.49 0.04
N PHE A 149 -26.47 -6.29 -1.07
CA PHE A 149 -26.32 -5.13 -1.94
C PHE A 149 -27.63 -4.32 -2.04
N LEU A 150 -27.49 -3.05 -2.38
CA LEU A 150 -28.60 -2.09 -2.48
C LEU A 150 -29.64 -2.53 -3.52
N GLU A 151 -29.20 -3.07 -4.65
CA GLU A 151 -30.02 -3.46 -5.80
C GLU A 151 -31.09 -4.49 -5.41
N GLN A 152 -30.83 -5.31 -4.38
CA GLN A 152 -31.79 -6.29 -3.87
C GLN A 152 -33.01 -5.66 -3.19
N ILE A 153 -32.92 -4.38 -2.82
CA ILE A 153 -34.02 -3.58 -2.24
C ILE A 153 -34.44 -2.43 -3.16
N LEU A 154 -34.01 -2.44 -4.42
CA LEU A 154 -34.56 -1.61 -5.49
C LEU A 154 -35.62 -2.38 -6.28
N ASP A 155 -36.39 -1.64 -7.07
CA ASP A 155 -37.23 -2.18 -8.14
C ASP A 155 -36.53 -2.16 -9.51
N ASP A 156 -37.23 -2.63 -10.55
CA ASP A 156 -36.70 -2.72 -11.91
C ASP A 156 -36.38 -1.35 -12.55
N GLN A 157 -36.88 -0.27 -11.96
CA GLN A 157 -36.65 1.11 -12.39
C GLN A 157 -35.60 1.82 -11.52
N GLY A 158 -34.91 1.11 -10.63
CA GLY A 158 -33.86 1.68 -9.76
C GLY A 158 -34.39 2.46 -8.55
N TYR A 159 -35.70 2.42 -8.26
CA TYR A 159 -36.28 3.06 -7.08
C TYR A 159 -36.21 2.15 -5.86
N LEU A 160 -35.91 2.73 -4.70
CA LEU A 160 -35.91 2.07 -3.41
C LEU A 160 -37.31 1.59 -3.04
N LEU A 161 -37.44 0.30 -2.73
CA LEU A 161 -38.70 -0.30 -2.31
C LEU A 161 -39.23 0.34 -1.03
N SER A 162 -40.55 0.51 -0.93
CA SER A 162 -41.18 1.01 0.29
C SER A 162 -41.03 0.00 1.45
N LYS A 163 -41.18 0.45 2.71
CA LYS A 163 -41.18 -0.47 3.87
C LYS A 163 -42.23 -1.58 3.73
N ARG A 164 -43.37 -1.29 3.09
CA ARG A 164 -44.42 -2.27 2.80
C ARG A 164 -43.96 -3.31 1.78
N ASP A 165 -43.33 -2.87 0.69
CA ASP A 165 -42.86 -3.75 -0.38
C ASP A 165 -41.68 -4.61 0.09
N ILE A 166 -40.78 -4.06 0.91
CA ILE A 166 -39.72 -4.83 1.58
C ILE A 166 -40.34 -5.90 2.48
N ARG A 167 -41.37 -5.57 3.27
CA ARG A 167 -42.05 -6.56 4.11
C ARG A 167 -42.70 -7.66 3.30
N ALA A 168 -43.34 -7.33 2.18
CA ALA A 168 -43.93 -8.31 1.27
C ALA A 168 -42.85 -9.19 0.61
N LYS A 169 -41.80 -8.58 0.06
CA LYS A 169 -40.70 -9.27 -0.65
C LYS A 169 -39.97 -10.28 0.23
N PHE A 170 -39.76 -9.95 1.51
CA PHE A 170 -39.00 -10.78 2.45
C PHE A 170 -39.88 -11.51 3.48
N ASN A 171 -41.20 -11.57 3.29
CA ASN A 171 -42.16 -12.24 4.17
C ASN A 171 -42.01 -11.83 5.66
N LEU A 172 -41.93 -10.52 5.92
CA LEU A 172 -41.75 -9.97 7.26
C LEU A 172 -43.10 -9.72 7.95
N ALA A 173 -43.18 -10.06 9.24
CA ALA A 173 -44.34 -9.71 10.05
C ALA A 173 -44.47 -8.19 10.23
N SER A 174 -45.70 -7.70 10.37
CA SER A 174 -46.02 -6.26 10.45
C SER A 174 -45.32 -5.54 11.61
N HIS A 175 -45.07 -6.24 12.72
CA HIS A 175 -44.42 -5.70 13.91
C HIS A 175 -42.89 -5.55 13.78
N VAL A 176 -42.26 -6.10 12.73
CA VAL A 176 -40.81 -5.98 12.53
C VAL A 176 -40.48 -4.54 12.10
N THR A 177 -39.68 -3.85 12.92
CA THR A 177 -39.26 -2.46 12.67
C THR A 177 -38.02 -2.41 11.77
N LEU A 178 -38.13 -1.81 10.59
CA LEU A 178 -37.01 -1.58 9.66
C LEU A 178 -36.20 -0.32 10.04
N LYS A 179 -35.56 -0.35 11.21
CA LYS A 179 -34.83 0.83 11.76
C LYS A 179 -33.67 1.29 10.86
N TRP A 180 -33.06 0.37 10.12
CA TRP A 180 -31.97 0.67 9.19
C TRP A 180 -32.42 1.49 7.96
N TYR A 181 -33.71 1.46 7.61
CA TYR A 181 -34.22 2.05 6.37
C TYR A 181 -34.06 3.57 6.29
N ASN A 182 -34.35 4.28 7.38
CA ASN A 182 -34.18 5.73 7.42
C ASN A 182 -32.69 6.13 7.40
N SER A 183 -31.82 5.34 8.05
CA SER A 183 -30.38 5.55 8.00
C SER A 183 -29.83 5.34 6.59
N LEU A 184 -30.36 4.34 5.86
CA LEU A 184 -29.99 4.08 4.47
C LEU A 184 -30.35 5.28 3.58
N ILE A 185 -31.56 5.82 3.69
CA ILE A 185 -32.00 7.00 2.92
C ILE A 185 -31.11 8.20 3.20
N ASN A 186 -30.88 8.51 4.48
CA ASN A 186 -30.02 9.64 4.85
C ASN A 186 -28.60 9.49 4.29
N ASN A 187 -28.04 8.28 4.32
CA ASN A 187 -26.70 8.03 3.82
C ASN A 187 -26.63 8.01 2.29
N LEU A 188 -27.68 7.56 1.60
CA LEU A 188 -27.80 7.68 0.14
C LEU A 188 -27.83 9.14 -0.31
N ASN A 189 -28.60 10.00 0.38
CA ASN A 189 -28.64 11.43 0.10
C ASN A 189 -27.28 12.13 0.28
N ASN A 190 -26.40 11.57 1.12
CA ASN A 190 -25.09 12.14 1.43
C ASN A 190 -23.93 11.48 0.66
N ASN A 191 -24.16 10.37 -0.04
CA ASN A 191 -23.12 9.60 -0.73
C ASN A 191 -23.22 9.79 -2.25
N THR A 192 -22.54 10.82 -2.75
CA THR A 192 -22.53 11.21 -4.18
C THR A 192 -22.03 10.09 -5.08
N GLU A 193 -21.05 9.32 -4.63
CA GLU A 193 -20.47 8.22 -5.41
C GLU A 193 -21.42 7.03 -5.55
N ALA A 194 -22.15 6.69 -4.48
CA ALA A 194 -23.19 5.65 -4.55
C ALA A 194 -24.31 6.04 -5.52
N LEU A 195 -24.77 7.31 -5.49
CA LEU A 195 -25.76 7.81 -6.44
C LEU A 195 -25.21 7.82 -7.88
N ARG A 196 -23.95 8.22 -8.07
CA ARG A 196 -23.29 8.17 -9.39
C ARG A 196 -23.28 6.76 -9.98
N LEU A 197 -22.92 5.75 -9.18
CA LEU A 197 -22.90 4.35 -9.60
C LEU A 197 -24.31 3.84 -9.94
N LEU A 198 -25.31 4.18 -9.12
CA LEU A 198 -26.70 3.80 -9.36
C LEU A 198 -27.27 4.47 -10.63
N ASN A 199 -26.99 5.76 -10.81
CA ASN A 199 -27.35 6.53 -12.00
C ASN A 199 -26.76 5.93 -13.27
N GLN A 200 -25.48 5.53 -13.23
CA GLN A 200 -24.83 4.83 -14.33
C GLN A 200 -25.45 3.46 -14.63
N ALA A 201 -25.80 2.70 -13.60
CA ALA A 201 -26.35 1.36 -13.76
C ALA A 201 -27.75 1.35 -14.42
N TYR A 202 -28.58 2.34 -14.08
CA TYR A 202 -29.98 2.40 -14.52
C TYR A 202 -30.26 3.49 -15.57
N GLY A 203 -29.24 4.26 -15.98
CA GLY A 203 -29.39 5.35 -16.96
C GLY A 203 -30.26 6.51 -16.47
N GLN A 204 -30.22 6.80 -15.17
CA GLN A 204 -31.03 7.85 -14.53
C GLN A 204 -30.16 8.94 -13.90
N GLN A 205 -30.77 10.04 -13.45
CA GLN A 205 -30.10 11.16 -12.78
C GLN A 205 -30.80 11.47 -11.46
N PHE A 206 -30.57 10.64 -10.46
CA PHE A 206 -31.01 10.89 -9.10
C PHE A 206 -30.00 11.77 -8.35
N ASP A 207 -30.46 12.89 -7.81
CA ASP A 207 -29.68 13.76 -6.90
C ASP A 207 -29.87 13.37 -5.42
N LEU A 208 -30.91 12.60 -5.12
CA LEU A 208 -31.27 12.10 -3.79
C LEU A 208 -31.66 10.62 -3.87
N ALA A 209 -31.86 9.99 -2.72
CA ALA A 209 -32.32 8.60 -2.63
C ALA A 209 -33.57 8.39 -3.50
N PRO A 210 -33.58 7.38 -4.38
CA PRO A 210 -34.61 7.21 -5.41
C PRO A 210 -35.90 6.65 -4.81
N LEU A 211 -36.69 7.49 -4.16
CA LEU A 211 -37.95 7.10 -3.52
C LEU A 211 -39.12 7.25 -4.51
N LYS A 212 -39.98 6.24 -4.62
CA LYS A 212 -41.24 6.38 -5.36
C LYS A 212 -42.20 7.33 -4.65
N SER A 213 -42.49 8.47 -5.27
CA SER A 213 -43.56 9.38 -4.86
C SER A 213 -44.91 8.91 -5.42
N ASN A 214 -45.55 7.93 -4.77
CA ASN A 214 -46.97 7.67 -5.06
C ASN A 214 -47.82 8.77 -4.40
N PRO A 215 -48.71 9.47 -5.15
CA PRO A 215 -49.54 10.50 -4.56
C PRO A 215 -50.53 9.88 -3.55
N PHE A 216 -50.70 10.54 -2.40
CA PHE A 216 -51.72 10.14 -1.44
C PHE A 216 -53.11 10.45 -2.00
N ILE A 217 -54.00 9.47 -1.98
CA ILE A 217 -55.40 9.66 -2.34
C ILE A 217 -56.20 9.83 -1.07
N GLY A 218 -57.00 10.88 -0.99
CA GLY A 218 -57.87 11.04 0.15
C GLY A 218 -58.93 12.11 0.00
N THR A 219 -59.75 12.22 1.03
CA THR A 219 -60.76 13.27 1.13
C THR A 219 -60.37 14.25 2.22
N PRO A 220 -60.45 15.57 2.00
CA PRO A 220 -60.18 16.55 3.04
C PRO A 220 -61.04 16.28 4.29
N VAL A 221 -60.46 16.37 5.48
CA VAL A 221 -61.20 16.20 6.74
C VAL A 221 -62.33 17.23 6.81
N LYS A 222 -63.50 16.87 7.35
CA LYS A 222 -64.65 17.79 7.45
C LYS A 222 -64.27 19.12 8.12
N ARG A 223 -64.65 20.24 7.48
CA ARG A 223 -64.32 21.62 7.89
C ARG A 223 -62.84 22.00 7.71
N THR A 224 -62.18 21.42 6.72
CA THR A 224 -60.84 21.86 6.31
C THR A 224 -60.89 23.29 5.78
N ASN A 225 -59.96 24.12 6.27
CA ASN A 225 -59.77 25.48 5.78
C ASN A 225 -58.72 25.45 4.68
N PHE A 226 -59.14 25.61 3.42
CA PHE A 226 -58.22 25.58 2.27
C PHE A 226 -57.39 26.85 2.11
N ASN A 227 -57.51 27.83 3.03
CA ASN A 227 -56.65 29.00 3.08
C ASN A 227 -55.33 28.74 3.83
N ASP A 228 -55.22 27.62 4.55
CA ASP A 228 -53.99 27.23 5.23
C ASP A 228 -53.02 26.55 4.25
N VAL A 229 -51.71 26.76 4.45
CA VAL A 229 -50.66 26.18 3.59
C VAL A 229 -50.70 24.65 3.61
N THR A 230 -51.17 24.05 4.71
CA THR A 230 -51.36 22.60 4.85
C THR A 230 -52.74 22.27 5.40
N PHE A 231 -53.24 21.07 5.07
CA PHE A 231 -54.52 20.57 5.56
C PHE A 231 -54.48 19.05 5.80
N ASP A 232 -55.39 18.55 6.64
CA ASP A 232 -55.48 17.12 6.93
C ASP A 232 -56.36 16.40 5.89
N LEU A 233 -55.81 15.31 5.35
CA LEU A 233 -56.40 14.45 4.35
C LEU A 233 -56.76 13.09 4.98
N GLU A 234 -58.05 12.71 4.98
CA GLU A 234 -58.46 11.33 5.31
C GLU A 234 -57.91 10.41 4.21
N HIS A 235 -56.94 9.56 4.52
CA HIS A 235 -56.18 8.79 3.55
C HIS A 235 -56.90 7.49 3.15
N TYR A 236 -56.88 7.15 1.86
CA TYR A 236 -57.47 5.95 1.28
C TYR A 236 -56.43 5.15 0.50
N ASN A 237 -56.47 3.82 0.64
CA ASN A 237 -55.71 2.88 -0.16
C ASN A 237 -56.50 2.45 -1.41
N ILE A 238 -55.82 2.24 -2.52
CA ILE A 238 -56.39 1.60 -3.72
C ILE A 238 -56.46 0.09 -3.44
N ASN A 239 -57.66 -0.49 -3.55
CA ASN A 239 -57.95 -1.88 -3.16
C ASN A 239 -58.09 -2.84 -4.35
N SER A 240 -58.80 -2.42 -5.41
CA SER A 240 -59.02 -3.23 -6.63
C SER A 240 -59.56 -2.40 -7.80
N HIS A 241 -59.53 -2.95 -9.01
CA HIS A 241 -60.14 -2.37 -10.21
C HIS A 241 -61.41 -3.13 -10.61
N ILE A 242 -62.48 -2.42 -10.99
CA ILE A 242 -63.68 -2.99 -11.63
C ILE A 242 -63.96 -2.23 -12.91
N GLY A 243 -63.75 -2.89 -14.06
CA GLY A 243 -63.83 -2.23 -15.36
C GLY A 243 -62.91 -1.01 -15.41
N ASN A 244 -63.45 0.15 -15.80
CA ASN A 244 -62.69 1.41 -15.88
C ASN A 244 -62.68 2.24 -14.58
N HIS A 245 -62.98 1.62 -13.42
CA HIS A 245 -63.07 2.31 -12.13
C HIS A 245 -62.19 1.66 -11.07
N MET A 246 -61.47 2.48 -10.31
CA MET A 246 -60.70 2.09 -9.15
C MET A 246 -61.57 2.10 -7.89
N LYS A 247 -61.47 1.06 -7.07
CA LYS A 247 -62.05 1.01 -5.73
C LYS A 247 -61.01 1.44 -4.71
N ILE A 248 -61.29 2.54 -4.01
CA ILE A 248 -60.49 2.98 -2.86
C ILE A 248 -61.20 2.68 -1.54
N GLN A 249 -60.45 2.30 -0.51
CA GLN A 249 -60.92 2.03 0.85
C GLN A 249 -60.10 2.84 1.85
N ARG A 250 -60.71 3.26 2.97
CA ARG A 250 -60.02 3.98 4.05
C ARG A 250 -58.76 3.25 4.52
N CYS A 251 -57.67 3.99 4.65
CA CYS A 251 -56.42 3.46 5.16
C CYS A 251 -56.49 3.30 6.68
N GLU A 252 -56.13 2.12 7.18
CA GLU A 252 -56.11 1.81 8.63
C GLU A 252 -54.81 2.28 9.32
N GLY A 253 -53.84 2.80 8.54
CA GLY A 253 -52.57 3.34 9.04
C GLY A 253 -51.44 3.15 8.02
N CYS A 254 -50.64 4.20 7.78
CA CYS A 254 -49.42 4.17 6.97
C CYS A 254 -48.26 4.95 7.62
N ASP A 255 -47.07 4.88 7.06
CA ASP A 255 -45.87 5.55 7.60
C ASP A 255 -45.98 7.09 7.64
N ASN A 256 -46.93 7.67 6.92
CA ASN A 256 -47.18 9.12 6.87
C ASN A 256 -48.39 9.56 7.70
N THR A 257 -48.93 8.68 8.55
CA THR A 257 -50.08 9.00 9.40
C THR A 257 -49.71 10.10 10.39
N THR A 258 -50.39 11.24 10.31
CA THR A 258 -50.22 12.37 11.24
C THR A 258 -51.22 12.31 12.39
N SER A 259 -52.43 11.81 12.15
CA SER A 259 -53.44 11.57 13.18
C SER A 259 -54.39 10.43 12.78
N PHE A 260 -55.21 9.96 13.72
CA PHE A 260 -56.25 8.98 13.46
C PHE A 260 -57.64 9.57 13.69
N PHE A 261 -58.63 9.13 12.91
CA PHE A 261 -60.03 9.51 13.10
C PHE A 261 -60.95 8.30 13.17
N SER A 262 -62.06 8.45 13.88
CA SER A 262 -63.14 7.45 13.94
C SER A 262 -64.45 8.09 13.46
N PRO A 263 -65.17 7.49 12.49
CA PRO A 263 -66.42 8.06 11.97
C PRO A 263 -67.54 8.08 13.01
N SER A 264 -68.33 9.16 13.05
CA SER A 264 -69.23 9.52 14.15
C SER A 264 -70.51 8.67 14.33
N ARG A 265 -70.60 7.45 13.80
CA ARG A 265 -71.68 6.49 14.13
C ARG A 265 -71.21 5.03 13.89
N PRO A 266 -70.78 4.29 14.92
CA PRO A 266 -70.70 2.83 14.83
C PRO A 266 -72.12 2.24 14.91
N TYR A 267 -72.43 1.23 14.09
CA TYR A 267 -73.59 0.37 14.31
C TYR A 267 -73.40 -0.38 15.65
N HIS A 268 -74.50 -0.68 16.36
CA HIS A 268 -74.53 -1.14 17.76
C HIS A 268 -73.71 -2.40 18.12
N HIS A 269 -72.97 -3.02 17.18
CA HIS A 269 -72.13 -4.21 17.41
C HIS A 269 -70.75 -4.20 16.69
N GLN A 270 -70.15 -3.05 16.39
CA GLN A 270 -68.79 -2.99 15.81
C GLN A 270 -67.80 -2.24 16.71
N GLN A 271 -66.57 -2.78 16.83
CA GLN A 271 -65.45 -2.05 17.44
C GLN A 271 -65.18 -0.74 16.67
N PRO A 272 -64.82 0.35 17.36
CA PRO A 272 -64.51 1.61 16.69
C PRO A 272 -63.25 1.45 15.82
N ALA A 273 -63.42 1.47 14.51
CA ALA A 273 -62.29 1.49 13.57
C ALA A 273 -61.64 2.89 13.57
N SER A 274 -60.32 2.93 13.71
CA SER A 274 -59.48 4.14 13.58
C SER A 274 -58.83 4.19 12.19
N TYR A 275 -58.98 5.29 11.47
CA TYR A 275 -58.47 5.47 10.11
C TYR A 275 -57.44 6.60 10.03
N CYS A 276 -56.54 6.50 9.06
CA CYS A 276 -55.38 7.36 8.85
C CYS A 276 -55.75 8.76 8.33
N ASN A 277 -55.24 9.80 8.96
CA ASN A 277 -55.10 11.15 8.40
C ASN A 277 -53.64 11.44 8.07
N ILE A 278 -53.41 12.21 6.99
CA ILE A 278 -52.09 12.69 6.57
C ILE A 278 -52.18 14.22 6.43
N ASN A 279 -51.22 14.95 6.98
CA ASN A 279 -51.11 16.39 6.73
C ASN A 279 -50.41 16.63 5.38
N VAL A 280 -51.04 17.37 4.48
CA VAL A 280 -50.55 17.61 3.12
C VAL A 280 -50.56 19.10 2.80
N SER A 281 -49.61 19.56 1.98
CA SER A 281 -49.55 20.96 1.52
C SER A 281 -50.50 21.20 0.36
N PHE A 282 -51.23 22.32 0.37
CA PHE A 282 -52.17 22.68 -0.69
C PHE A 282 -51.49 22.76 -2.06
N ASN A 283 -50.27 23.31 -2.11
CA ASN A 283 -49.52 23.52 -3.36
C ASN A 283 -49.13 22.23 -4.09
N ASN A 284 -49.16 21.08 -3.39
CA ASN A 284 -48.79 19.77 -3.94
C ASN A 284 -50.01 18.83 -4.04
N THR A 285 -51.23 19.38 -4.19
CA THR A 285 -52.47 18.60 -4.27
C THR A 285 -53.19 18.82 -5.60
N ALA A 286 -53.79 17.76 -6.14
CA ALA A 286 -54.64 17.82 -7.32
C ALA A 286 -56.02 17.24 -7.00
N VAL A 287 -57.05 17.81 -7.60
CA VAL A 287 -58.45 17.39 -7.37
C VAL A 287 -58.83 16.29 -8.36
N LEU A 288 -59.27 15.15 -7.83
CA LEU A 288 -59.87 14.06 -8.61
C LEU A 288 -61.39 14.18 -8.53
N TYR A 289 -62.04 14.40 -9.67
CA TYR A 289 -63.50 14.41 -9.75
C TYR A 289 -64.03 12.96 -9.71
N THR A 290 -64.95 12.67 -8.79
CA THR A 290 -65.51 11.33 -8.59
C THR A 290 -67.00 11.30 -8.94
N GLY A 291 -67.49 10.15 -9.41
CA GLY A 291 -68.92 9.93 -9.64
C GLY A 291 -69.70 9.66 -8.35
N THR A 292 -71.03 9.54 -8.45
CA THR A 292 -71.92 9.34 -7.29
C THR A 292 -71.55 8.09 -6.48
N THR A 293 -71.34 8.26 -5.17
CA THR A 293 -70.97 7.21 -4.21
C THR A 293 -72.03 6.11 -4.12
N SER A 294 -71.65 4.84 -4.20
CA SER A 294 -72.52 3.72 -3.82
C SER A 294 -72.30 3.34 -2.35
N LYS A 295 -73.38 3.18 -1.58
CA LYS A 295 -73.31 2.76 -0.17
C LYS A 295 -73.09 1.24 -0.09
N GLY A 296 -71.85 0.83 0.16
CA GLY A 296 -71.49 -0.52 0.58
C GLY A 296 -71.54 -0.68 2.10
N SER A 297 -71.75 -1.91 2.58
CA SER A 297 -72.25 -2.20 3.93
C SER A 297 -71.28 -1.98 5.09
N ASN A 298 -69.99 -1.69 4.92
CA ASN A 298 -69.09 -1.32 6.04
C ASN A 298 -67.82 -0.52 5.65
N SER A 299 -67.67 -0.09 4.41
CA SER A 299 -66.58 0.81 3.99
C SER A 299 -67.07 1.72 2.86
N ARG A 300 -66.72 3.00 2.93
CA ARG A 300 -67.03 3.97 1.87
C ARG A 300 -66.13 3.65 0.67
N ILE A 301 -66.63 2.86 -0.27
CA ILE A 301 -65.92 2.53 -1.51
C ILE A 301 -66.27 3.62 -2.52
N ILE A 302 -65.26 4.35 -2.97
CA ILE A 302 -65.44 5.43 -3.95
C ILE A 302 -64.93 4.91 -5.31
N PRO A 303 -65.80 4.81 -6.33
CA PRO A 303 -65.35 4.51 -7.69
C PRO A 303 -64.69 5.75 -8.30
N VAL A 304 -63.41 5.63 -8.65
CA VAL A 304 -62.65 6.70 -9.36
C VAL A 304 -62.40 6.23 -10.78
N ASN A 305 -62.76 7.03 -11.79
CA ASN A 305 -62.48 6.71 -13.18
C ASN A 305 -60.96 6.62 -13.41
N LEU A 306 -60.50 5.50 -13.98
CA LEU A 306 -59.08 5.18 -14.13
C LEU A 306 -58.36 6.12 -15.10
N ASP A 307 -59.01 6.50 -16.22
CA ASP A 307 -58.44 7.43 -17.20
C ASP A 307 -58.23 8.82 -16.58
N THR A 308 -59.20 9.28 -15.78
CA THR A 308 -59.12 10.56 -15.08
C THR A 308 -57.98 10.57 -14.07
N TYR A 309 -57.82 9.48 -13.33
CA TYR A 309 -56.70 9.31 -12.41
C TYR A 309 -55.35 9.30 -13.14
N ASN A 310 -55.23 8.53 -14.22
CA ASN A 310 -53.99 8.44 -14.99
C ASN A 310 -53.61 9.79 -15.62
N ASN A 311 -54.58 10.57 -16.09
CA ASN A 311 -54.35 11.93 -16.62
C ASN A 311 -53.89 12.91 -15.53
N VAL A 312 -54.46 12.84 -14.33
CA VAL A 312 -54.01 13.69 -13.21
C VAL A 312 -52.63 13.26 -12.73
N LEU A 313 -52.37 11.95 -12.65
CA LEU A 313 -51.08 11.39 -12.26
C LEU A 313 -49.98 11.78 -13.25
N SER A 314 -50.22 11.70 -14.56
CA SER A 314 -49.26 12.12 -15.58
C SER A 314 -48.95 13.62 -15.51
N THR A 315 -49.95 14.44 -15.19
CA THR A 315 -49.80 15.89 -15.00
C THR A 315 -48.93 16.21 -13.76
N ILE A 316 -49.15 15.50 -12.65
CA ILE A 316 -48.35 15.65 -11.41
C ILE A 316 -46.89 15.23 -11.66
N LEU A 317 -46.67 14.10 -12.35
CA LEU A 317 -45.34 13.60 -12.66
C LEU A 317 -44.56 14.56 -13.58
N MET A 318 -45.23 15.17 -14.56
CA MET A 318 -44.66 16.22 -15.44
C MET A 318 -44.28 17.49 -14.67
N GLN A 319 -45.06 17.87 -13.65
CA GLN A 319 -44.75 19.05 -12.81
C GLN A 319 -43.56 18.80 -11.87
N GLN A 320 -43.37 17.57 -11.36
CA GLN A 320 -42.23 17.24 -10.49
C GLN A 320 -40.89 17.23 -11.24
N GLN A 321 -40.86 16.81 -12.51
CA GLN A 321 -39.62 16.81 -13.33
C GLN A 321 -39.10 18.22 -13.64
N ASN A 322 -39.97 19.23 -13.69
CA ASN A 322 -39.58 20.63 -13.97
C ASN A 322 -39.04 21.40 -12.75
N ILE A 323 -39.21 20.88 -11.52
CA ILE A 323 -38.73 21.54 -10.30
C ILE A 323 -37.26 21.16 -10.00
N GLN A 324 -36.81 19.98 -10.43
CA GLN A 324 -35.42 19.54 -10.24
C GLN A 324 -34.42 20.21 -11.20
N SER A 325 -34.89 20.78 -12.31
CA SER A 325 -34.01 21.38 -13.33
C SER A 325 -33.63 22.84 -13.08
N GLN A 326 -34.15 23.50 -12.03
CA GLN A 326 -33.96 24.94 -11.81
C GLN A 326 -32.88 25.32 -10.76
N SER A 327 -32.12 24.37 -10.21
CA SER A 327 -31.05 24.67 -9.24
C SER A 327 -29.65 24.25 -9.70
N ILE A 328 -29.40 24.20 -11.01
CA ILE A 328 -28.08 23.88 -11.58
C ILE A 328 -27.62 25.07 -12.40
N ASP A 329 -27.04 26.07 -11.74
CA ASP A 329 -26.13 27.05 -12.34
C ASP A 329 -25.46 27.87 -11.23
N GLN A 330 -24.60 27.21 -10.45
CA GLN A 330 -23.48 27.80 -9.70
C GLN A 330 -22.75 26.68 -8.95
N PHE A 331 -21.42 26.74 -8.92
CA PHE A 331 -20.47 25.76 -8.35
C PHE A 331 -19.95 24.67 -9.30
N ILE A 332 -19.29 25.09 -10.38
CA ILE A 332 -18.12 24.36 -10.89
C ILE A 332 -16.88 25.03 -10.30
N GLY A 333 -16.39 24.46 -9.20
CA GLY A 333 -15.09 24.76 -8.61
C GLY A 333 -14.14 23.62 -8.90
N ASN A 334 -13.04 23.95 -9.58
CA ASN A 334 -11.94 23.05 -9.91
C ASN A 334 -11.33 22.41 -8.66
N ASP A 335 -11.11 21.10 -8.68
CA ASP A 335 -9.96 20.49 -8.00
C ASP A 335 -9.48 19.21 -8.73
N PRO A 336 -8.16 19.03 -8.92
CA PRO A 336 -7.58 17.94 -9.71
C PRO A 336 -7.14 16.79 -8.80
N CYS A 337 -8.00 15.78 -8.60
CA CYS A 337 -7.55 14.49 -8.06
C CYS A 337 -8.54 13.36 -8.37
N SER A 338 -8.58 12.95 -9.63
CA SER A 338 -9.29 11.73 -10.05
C SER A 338 -8.57 11.11 -11.25
N SER A 339 -7.40 10.52 -10.98
CA SER A 339 -6.73 9.66 -11.96
C SER A 339 -7.45 8.31 -12.02
N SER A 340 -8.02 8.07 -13.21
CA SER A 340 -8.17 6.79 -13.91
C SER A 340 -9.03 5.69 -13.27
N LEU A 341 -10.32 5.72 -13.57
CA LEU A 341 -11.08 4.54 -14.03
C LEU A 341 -12.13 5.02 -15.05
N ALA A 342 -11.66 5.55 -16.18
CA ALA A 342 -12.50 5.69 -17.37
C ALA A 342 -12.57 4.33 -18.04
N LEU A 343 -13.61 3.55 -17.73
CA LEU A 343 -14.00 2.41 -18.56
C LEU A 343 -14.57 2.97 -19.86
N THR A 344 -13.74 3.00 -20.90
CA THR A 344 -14.23 3.12 -22.26
C THR A 344 -14.97 1.83 -22.62
N ASN A 345 -16.24 1.97 -22.97
CA ASN A 345 -16.98 0.94 -23.71
C ASN A 345 -16.32 0.78 -25.09
N ASN A 346 -15.23 0.00 -25.15
CA ASN A 346 -14.66 -0.48 -26.40
C ASN A 346 -15.16 -1.90 -26.63
N ASN A 347 -16.31 -2.02 -27.30
CA ASN A 347 -16.66 -3.23 -28.03
C ASN A 347 -15.76 -3.32 -29.28
N ASN A 348 -14.45 -3.48 -29.09
CA ASN A 348 -13.53 -3.85 -30.16
C ASN A 348 -13.62 -5.37 -30.33
N PRO A 349 -13.96 -5.92 -31.49
CA PRO A 349 -14.04 -7.37 -31.68
C PRO A 349 -12.70 -8.08 -31.40
N LEU A 350 -11.57 -7.39 -31.53
CA LEU A 350 -10.24 -7.89 -31.15
C LEU A 350 -10.12 -8.20 -29.64
N SER A 351 -10.77 -7.46 -28.74
CA SER A 351 -10.59 -7.64 -27.30
C SER A 351 -11.20 -8.93 -26.75
N SER A 352 -12.01 -9.62 -27.56
CA SER A 352 -12.61 -10.91 -27.19
C SER A 352 -11.73 -12.13 -27.50
N ASP A 353 -10.61 -11.96 -28.22
CA ASP A 353 -9.70 -13.07 -28.48
C ASP A 353 -8.99 -13.50 -27.18
N PRO A 354 -8.89 -14.81 -26.89
CA PRO A 354 -8.22 -15.33 -25.70
C PRO A 354 -6.78 -14.81 -25.51
N PHE A 355 -6.08 -14.45 -26.59
CA PHE A 355 -4.74 -13.86 -26.50
C PHE A 355 -4.73 -12.55 -25.71
N PHE A 356 -5.68 -11.65 -25.99
CA PHE A 356 -5.72 -10.32 -25.36
C PHE A 356 -6.21 -10.36 -23.92
N HIS A 357 -6.69 -11.51 -23.41
CA HIS A 357 -6.96 -11.67 -21.97
C HIS A 357 -5.69 -11.52 -21.12
N ASN A 358 -4.51 -11.83 -21.68
CA ASN A 358 -3.23 -11.75 -20.98
C ASN A 358 -2.54 -10.40 -21.11
N PHE A 359 -2.94 -9.53 -22.04
CA PHE A 359 -2.23 -8.30 -22.38
C PHE A 359 -3.08 -7.05 -22.25
N GLU A 360 -2.42 -5.92 -22.02
CA GLU A 360 -2.99 -4.62 -22.35
C GLU A 360 -3.11 -4.46 -23.87
N LEU A 361 -4.33 -4.17 -24.36
CA LEU A 361 -4.52 -3.88 -25.78
C LEU A 361 -3.79 -2.59 -26.15
N ASN A 362 -2.73 -2.73 -26.94
CA ASN A 362 -1.95 -1.66 -27.53
C ASN A 362 -1.21 -2.14 -28.81
N ALA A 363 -0.52 -1.22 -29.49
CA ALA A 363 0.17 -1.51 -30.75
C ALA A 363 1.17 -2.70 -30.66
N LYS A 364 1.88 -2.86 -29.53
CA LYS A 364 2.81 -3.98 -29.33
C LYS A 364 2.12 -5.30 -29.09
N SER A 365 1.00 -5.31 -28.37
CA SER A 365 0.19 -6.52 -28.21
C SER A 365 -0.43 -6.97 -29.53
N GLU A 366 -0.85 -6.02 -30.39
CA GLU A 366 -1.38 -6.30 -31.73
C GLU A 366 -0.29 -6.84 -32.66
N GLU A 367 0.90 -6.23 -32.66
CA GLU A 367 2.08 -6.71 -33.40
C GLU A 367 2.41 -8.16 -33.02
N LEU A 368 2.45 -8.46 -31.71
CA LEU A 368 2.73 -9.81 -31.21
C LEU A 368 1.64 -10.82 -31.59
N PHE A 369 0.37 -10.40 -31.57
CA PHE A 369 -0.77 -11.22 -32.00
C PHE A 369 -0.71 -11.55 -33.51
N ILE A 370 -0.35 -10.58 -34.34
CA ILE A 370 -0.16 -10.78 -35.78
C ILE A 370 0.93 -11.82 -36.02
N ILE A 371 2.09 -11.67 -35.37
CA ILE A 371 3.19 -12.64 -35.47
C ILE A 371 2.71 -14.03 -35.03
N GLN A 372 2.04 -14.16 -33.89
CA GLN A 372 1.52 -15.45 -33.42
C GLN A 372 0.60 -16.13 -34.45
N ASN A 373 -0.31 -15.38 -35.07
CA ASN A 373 -1.22 -15.91 -36.07
C ASN A 373 -0.49 -16.41 -37.32
N HIS A 374 0.54 -15.69 -37.78
CA HIS A 374 1.36 -16.13 -38.90
C HIS A 374 2.19 -17.39 -38.58
N LEU A 375 2.61 -17.56 -37.33
CA LEU A 375 3.40 -18.73 -36.91
C LEU A 375 2.57 -19.96 -36.55
N LYS A 376 1.23 -19.85 -36.54
CA LYS A 376 0.31 -20.88 -36.03
C LYS A 376 0.44 -22.25 -36.71
N THR A 377 0.81 -22.28 -37.99
CA THR A 377 0.92 -23.52 -38.78
C THR A 377 2.32 -24.14 -38.77
N TYR A 378 3.32 -23.46 -38.22
CA TYR A 378 4.69 -23.96 -38.20
C TYR A 378 4.86 -25.00 -37.09
N SER A 379 5.53 -26.10 -37.41
CA SER A 379 5.89 -27.17 -36.47
C SER A 379 7.33 -27.08 -35.95
N SER A 380 8.16 -26.25 -36.60
CA SER A 380 9.53 -25.95 -36.20
C SER A 380 9.80 -24.46 -36.39
N LEU A 381 10.41 -23.82 -35.39
CA LEU A 381 10.73 -22.39 -35.39
C LEU A 381 12.17 -22.16 -34.92
N THR A 382 12.82 -21.17 -35.52
CA THR A 382 14.16 -20.72 -35.12
C THR A 382 14.11 -19.27 -34.68
N PHE A 383 14.52 -19.00 -33.45
CA PHE A 383 14.55 -17.67 -32.85
C PHE A 383 15.97 -17.22 -32.51
N TYR A 384 16.23 -15.93 -32.71
CA TYR A 384 17.34 -15.21 -32.06
C TYR A 384 16.75 -14.24 -31.06
N THR A 385 17.19 -14.26 -29.81
CA THR A 385 16.61 -13.46 -28.73
C THR A 385 17.69 -12.65 -28.03
N ASP A 386 17.38 -11.40 -27.70
CA ASP A 386 18.30 -10.54 -26.96
C ASP A 386 17.54 -9.51 -26.11
N GLY A 387 18.24 -8.90 -25.17
CA GLY A 387 17.73 -7.84 -24.32
C GLY A 387 18.81 -6.82 -23.98
N SER A 388 18.39 -5.56 -23.83
CA SER A 388 19.30 -4.46 -23.51
C SER A 388 18.86 -3.70 -22.26
N LEU A 389 19.84 -3.20 -21.51
CA LEU A 389 19.63 -2.40 -20.31
C LEU A 389 20.61 -1.21 -20.33
N ILE A 390 20.08 0.00 -20.25
CA ILE A 390 20.86 1.24 -20.23
C ILE A 390 20.59 2.05 -18.96
N ASN A 391 21.48 3.01 -18.66
CA ASN A 391 21.34 3.97 -17.56
C ASN A 391 21.06 3.33 -16.19
N THR A 392 21.74 2.22 -15.90
CA THR A 392 21.58 1.49 -14.63
C THR A 392 21.84 2.40 -13.43
N ASN A 393 21.11 2.17 -12.34
CA ASN A 393 21.17 2.97 -11.10
C ASN A 393 20.75 4.44 -11.24
N THR A 394 20.01 4.80 -12.29
CA THR A 394 19.43 6.15 -12.47
C THR A 394 17.91 6.08 -12.60
N SER A 395 17.23 7.22 -12.47
CA SER A 395 15.79 7.35 -12.76
C SER A 395 15.44 7.17 -14.24
N PHE A 396 16.43 7.20 -15.13
CA PHE A 396 16.28 7.03 -16.58
C PHE A 396 16.62 5.60 -17.04
N VAL A 397 16.66 4.63 -16.11
CA VAL A 397 16.89 3.23 -16.42
C VAL A 397 15.84 2.73 -17.41
N SER A 398 16.30 2.11 -18.49
CA SER A 398 15.43 1.58 -19.55
C SER A 398 15.89 0.20 -19.95
N MET A 399 14.92 -0.67 -20.20
CA MET A 399 15.13 -2.09 -20.49
C MET A 399 14.30 -2.48 -21.70
N THR A 400 14.90 -3.18 -22.65
CA THR A 400 14.25 -3.62 -23.89
C THR A 400 14.49 -5.10 -24.11
N ALA A 401 13.55 -5.77 -24.76
CA ALA A 401 13.67 -7.17 -25.11
C ALA A 401 13.07 -7.42 -26.49
N GLY A 402 13.61 -8.40 -27.20
CA GLY A 402 13.10 -8.73 -28.52
C GLY A 402 13.58 -10.06 -29.08
N PHE A 403 12.95 -10.48 -30.16
CA PHE A 403 13.35 -11.66 -30.91
C PHE A 403 13.27 -11.45 -32.42
N LEU A 404 14.02 -12.27 -33.16
CA LEU A 404 13.89 -12.47 -34.59
C LEU A 404 13.41 -13.89 -34.86
N VAL A 405 12.61 -14.06 -35.89
CA VAL A 405 12.24 -15.37 -36.45
C VAL A 405 12.99 -15.56 -37.75
N ILE A 406 13.67 -16.70 -37.89
CA ILE A 406 14.47 -17.04 -39.06
C ILE A 406 13.82 -18.19 -39.82
N SER A 407 13.66 -18.03 -41.14
CA SER A 407 13.21 -19.10 -42.02
C SER A 407 14.31 -20.13 -42.30
N ASP A 408 13.94 -21.27 -42.87
CA ASP A 408 14.88 -22.30 -43.33
C ASP A 408 15.85 -21.78 -44.42
N SER A 409 15.51 -20.68 -45.09
CA SER A 409 16.37 -19.99 -46.07
C SER A 409 17.37 -19.01 -45.45
N ASN A 410 17.50 -19.00 -44.11
CA ASN A 410 18.32 -18.04 -43.36
C ASN A 410 17.95 -16.57 -43.63
N THR A 411 16.65 -16.28 -43.71
CA THR A 411 16.13 -14.91 -43.84
C THR A 411 15.25 -14.56 -42.65
N ILE A 412 15.29 -13.29 -42.21
CA ILE A 412 14.43 -12.79 -41.14
C ILE A 412 13.00 -12.71 -41.67
N THR A 413 12.08 -13.45 -41.08
CA THR A 413 10.65 -13.42 -41.43
C THR A 413 9.89 -12.42 -40.59
N TYR A 414 10.20 -12.36 -39.29
CA TYR A 414 9.58 -11.44 -38.35
C TYR A 414 10.62 -10.93 -37.35
N SER A 415 10.42 -9.72 -36.86
CA SER A 415 11.16 -9.11 -35.77
C SER A 415 10.18 -8.50 -34.78
N PHE A 416 10.46 -8.62 -33.49
CA PHE A 416 9.66 -7.99 -32.45
C PHE A 416 10.59 -7.40 -31.38
N THR A 417 10.35 -6.16 -30.99
CA THR A 417 10.99 -5.52 -29.84
C THR A 417 9.99 -4.73 -29.02
N THR A 418 10.24 -4.64 -27.71
CA THR A 418 9.46 -3.84 -26.77
C THR A 418 10.34 -3.35 -25.63
N THR A 419 9.94 -2.24 -25.02
CA THR A 419 10.42 -1.82 -23.69
C THR A 419 9.79 -2.69 -22.60
N LEU A 420 10.34 -2.62 -21.39
CA LEU A 420 9.92 -3.35 -20.19
C LEU A 420 9.99 -2.44 -18.96
N GLU A 421 9.09 -2.65 -18.01
CA GLU A 421 9.04 -1.92 -16.74
C GLU A 421 9.22 -2.83 -15.53
N ASN A 422 9.53 -2.17 -14.41
CA ASN A 422 9.71 -2.74 -13.08
C ASN A 422 10.90 -3.72 -12.99
N TRP A 423 11.53 -3.77 -11.81
CA TRP A 423 12.62 -4.71 -11.51
C TRP A 423 13.76 -4.76 -12.56
N PRO A 424 14.33 -3.61 -12.99
CA PRO A 424 15.25 -3.56 -14.12
C PRO A 424 16.50 -4.42 -13.91
N SER A 425 16.82 -5.30 -14.87
CA SER A 425 18.05 -6.10 -14.90
C SER A 425 18.28 -6.70 -16.29
N SER A 426 19.54 -6.87 -16.72
CA SER A 426 19.87 -7.49 -18.03
C SER A 426 19.21 -8.86 -18.17
N LEU A 427 19.29 -9.67 -17.12
CA LEU A 427 18.64 -10.98 -17.07
C LEU A 427 17.13 -10.89 -17.31
N ARG A 428 16.43 -9.87 -16.79
CA ARG A 428 14.98 -9.70 -17.01
C ARG A 428 14.67 -9.39 -18.47
N ALA A 429 15.51 -8.60 -19.14
CA ALA A 429 15.40 -8.34 -20.57
C ALA A 429 15.53 -9.63 -21.39
N GLU A 430 16.64 -10.35 -21.18
CA GLU A 430 16.97 -11.60 -21.88
C GLU A 430 15.88 -12.68 -21.72
N ILE A 431 15.37 -12.88 -20.50
CA ILE A 431 14.33 -13.89 -20.26
C ILE A 431 12.96 -13.48 -20.82
N SER A 432 12.67 -12.17 -20.89
CA SER A 432 11.42 -11.66 -21.46
C SER A 432 11.39 -11.87 -22.96
N ALA A 433 12.52 -11.67 -23.64
CA ALA A 433 12.67 -11.98 -25.06
C ALA A 433 12.33 -13.46 -25.36
N ILE A 434 12.82 -14.37 -24.51
CA ILE A 434 12.47 -15.80 -24.62
C ILE A 434 11.00 -16.02 -24.31
N LEU A 435 10.44 -15.43 -23.25
CA LEU A 435 9.01 -15.52 -22.94
C LEU A 435 8.16 -15.14 -24.15
N TYR A 436 8.48 -14.03 -24.85
CA TYR A 436 7.76 -13.59 -26.03
C TYR A 436 7.88 -14.58 -27.20
N SER A 437 9.04 -15.18 -27.43
CA SER A 437 9.20 -16.25 -28.43
C SER A 437 8.29 -17.45 -28.16
N LEU A 438 8.12 -17.84 -26.89
CA LEU A 438 7.25 -18.94 -26.48
C LEU A 438 5.77 -18.58 -26.58
N ILE A 439 5.41 -17.31 -26.33
CA ILE A 439 4.04 -16.81 -26.49
C ILE A 439 3.60 -16.90 -27.95
N VAL A 440 4.45 -16.53 -28.92
CA VAL A 440 4.10 -16.57 -30.36
C VAL A 440 4.18 -17.97 -30.98
N SER A 441 4.87 -18.91 -30.32
CA SER A 441 5.01 -20.27 -30.82
C SER A 441 3.70 -21.07 -30.78
N SER A 442 3.49 -21.94 -31.78
CA SER A 442 2.34 -22.84 -31.88
C SER A 442 2.44 -24.02 -30.89
N HIS A 443 1.37 -24.81 -30.77
CA HIS A 443 1.36 -26.01 -29.92
C HIS A 443 2.16 -27.14 -30.57
N ASN A 444 2.83 -27.96 -29.75
CA ASN A 444 3.68 -29.09 -30.17
C ASN A 444 4.85 -28.67 -31.09
N CYS A 445 5.29 -27.41 -31.00
CA CYS A 445 6.36 -26.88 -31.83
C CYS A 445 7.75 -27.31 -31.32
N TYR A 446 8.65 -27.63 -32.25
CA TYR A 446 10.09 -27.70 -32.00
C TYR A 446 10.70 -26.30 -32.14
N ILE A 447 11.50 -25.86 -31.17
CA ILE A 447 12.01 -24.49 -31.12
C ILE A 447 13.51 -24.49 -30.91
N ASP A 448 14.25 -23.93 -31.85
CA ASP A 448 15.66 -23.57 -31.68
C ASP A 448 15.76 -22.12 -31.21
N ILE A 449 16.37 -21.88 -30.04
CA ILE A 449 16.58 -20.52 -29.52
C ILE A 449 18.07 -20.23 -29.43
N PHE A 450 18.50 -19.19 -30.14
CA PHE A 450 19.85 -18.63 -30.09
C PHE A 450 19.88 -17.44 -29.13
N THR A 451 20.74 -17.54 -28.11
CA THR A 451 20.94 -16.50 -27.08
C THR A 451 22.37 -16.58 -26.55
N ASP A 452 22.91 -15.47 -26.07
CA ASP A 452 24.22 -15.38 -25.41
C ASP A 452 24.15 -15.65 -23.89
N SER A 453 22.95 -15.62 -23.31
CA SER A 453 22.72 -15.73 -21.87
C SER A 453 22.79 -17.16 -21.33
N GLN A 454 23.97 -17.56 -20.86
CA GLN A 454 24.16 -18.88 -20.24
C GLN A 454 23.28 -19.11 -19.00
N ASN A 455 23.09 -18.06 -18.19
CA ASN A 455 22.29 -18.15 -16.97
C ASN A 455 20.83 -18.50 -17.29
N THR A 456 20.30 -17.89 -18.35
CA THR A 456 18.95 -18.15 -18.83
C THR A 456 18.79 -19.57 -19.34
N ILE A 457 19.73 -20.05 -20.17
CA ILE A 457 19.74 -21.43 -20.67
C ILE A 457 19.70 -22.43 -19.51
N ASN A 458 20.64 -22.29 -18.55
CA ASN A 458 20.76 -23.20 -17.42
C ASN A 458 19.47 -23.26 -16.57
N MET A 459 18.86 -22.10 -16.34
CA MET A 459 17.64 -22.00 -15.54
C MET A 459 16.44 -22.62 -16.26
N ILE A 460 16.22 -22.29 -17.54
CA ILE A 460 15.10 -22.84 -18.31
C ILE A 460 15.24 -24.34 -18.46
N GLU A 461 16.42 -24.87 -18.78
CA GLU A 461 16.63 -26.32 -18.82
C GLU A 461 16.32 -27.01 -17.49
N THR A 462 16.65 -26.37 -16.36
CA THR A 462 16.32 -26.88 -15.04
C THR A 462 14.81 -26.83 -14.77
N LEU A 463 14.13 -25.78 -15.22
CA LEU A 463 12.69 -25.61 -15.09
C LEU A 463 11.91 -26.60 -15.98
N SER A 464 12.31 -26.76 -17.24
CA SER A 464 11.66 -27.66 -18.22
C SER A 464 11.66 -29.13 -17.79
N ARG A 465 12.62 -29.54 -16.95
CA ARG A 465 12.69 -30.90 -16.38
C ARG A 465 11.67 -31.13 -15.25
N ARG A 466 11.07 -30.08 -14.68
CA ARG A 466 10.10 -30.19 -13.59
C ARG A 466 8.69 -30.23 -14.16
N HIS A 467 7.89 -31.24 -13.82
CA HIS A 467 6.50 -31.30 -14.28
C HIS A 467 5.57 -30.26 -13.62
N PHE A 468 5.86 -29.85 -12.38
CA PHE A 468 5.05 -28.90 -11.64
C PHE A 468 5.92 -27.95 -10.82
N LEU A 469 5.44 -26.72 -10.64
CA LEU A 469 6.03 -25.73 -9.73
C LEU A 469 5.08 -25.50 -8.56
N THR A 470 5.56 -25.81 -7.35
CA THR A 470 4.79 -25.55 -6.13
C THR A 470 4.84 -24.08 -5.74
N PRO A 471 3.89 -23.58 -4.92
CA PRO A 471 4.00 -22.23 -4.36
C PRO A 471 5.31 -21.99 -3.60
N ARG A 472 5.86 -23.06 -2.99
CA ARG A 472 7.14 -23.00 -2.28
C ARG A 472 8.32 -22.80 -3.24
N ASP A 473 8.30 -23.41 -4.41
CA ASP A 473 9.32 -23.19 -5.44
C ASP A 473 9.27 -21.74 -5.93
N PHE A 474 8.06 -21.23 -6.21
CA PHE A 474 7.84 -19.85 -6.63
C PHE A 474 8.44 -18.82 -5.67
N PHE A 475 8.16 -18.94 -4.36
CA PHE A 475 8.69 -18.00 -3.36
C PHE A 475 10.17 -18.20 -3.02
N LYS A 476 10.83 -19.24 -3.56
CA LYS A 476 12.27 -19.50 -3.40
C LYS A 476 13.12 -18.97 -4.56
N PHE A 477 12.53 -18.79 -5.75
CA PHE A 477 13.21 -18.19 -6.88
C PHE A 477 13.86 -16.87 -6.48
N PHE A 478 15.08 -16.64 -6.97
CA PHE A 478 15.88 -15.49 -6.56
C PHE A 478 15.23 -14.19 -7.05
N ASN A 479 15.07 -14.05 -8.37
CA ASN A 479 14.45 -12.93 -9.08
C ASN A 479 13.65 -13.43 -10.29
N ASN A 480 12.77 -12.58 -10.82
CA ASN A 480 11.92 -12.81 -12.00
C ASN A 480 11.03 -14.06 -11.87
N ASN A 481 10.59 -14.38 -10.65
CA ASN A 481 9.80 -15.57 -10.35
C ASN A 481 8.52 -15.69 -11.18
N ILE A 482 7.89 -14.57 -11.55
CA ILE A 482 6.70 -14.51 -12.40
C ILE A 482 7.04 -14.93 -13.83
N ILE A 483 8.08 -14.33 -14.43
CA ILE A 483 8.50 -14.67 -15.80
C ILE A 483 8.93 -16.15 -15.88
N TRP A 484 9.67 -16.65 -14.89
CA TRP A 484 10.04 -18.06 -14.83
C TRP A 484 8.83 -19.00 -14.78
N ASN A 485 7.81 -18.64 -14.01
CA ASN A 485 6.60 -19.45 -13.88
C ASN A 485 5.75 -19.39 -15.15
N ASN A 486 5.70 -18.25 -15.85
CA ASN A 486 5.06 -18.12 -17.17
C ASN A 486 5.77 -18.97 -18.23
N ILE A 487 7.11 -18.92 -18.29
CA ILE A 487 7.91 -19.76 -19.19
C ILE A 487 7.64 -21.25 -18.91
N HIS A 488 7.74 -21.67 -17.65
CA HIS A 488 7.47 -23.06 -17.25
C HIS A 488 6.08 -23.52 -17.68
N HIS A 489 5.06 -22.71 -17.39
CA HIS A 489 3.69 -23.03 -17.76
C HIS A 489 3.53 -23.16 -19.28
N LEU A 490 4.04 -22.21 -20.08
CA LEU A 490 3.91 -22.23 -21.53
C LEU A 490 4.58 -23.44 -22.17
N ILE A 491 5.75 -23.84 -21.68
CA ILE A 491 6.48 -25.03 -22.16
C ILE A 491 5.61 -26.28 -22.04
N HIS A 492 4.97 -26.48 -20.89
CA HIS A 492 4.15 -27.67 -20.65
C HIS A 492 2.74 -27.55 -21.27
N PHE A 493 2.09 -26.39 -21.16
CA PHE A 493 0.76 -26.17 -21.70
C PHE A 493 0.72 -26.32 -23.23
N LYS A 494 1.73 -25.77 -23.92
CA LYS A 494 1.86 -25.90 -25.38
C LYS A 494 2.64 -27.15 -25.82
N ASN A 495 3.16 -27.95 -24.89
CA ASN A 495 4.00 -29.12 -25.16
C ASN A 495 5.18 -28.81 -26.10
N LEU A 496 5.97 -27.79 -25.76
CA LEU A 496 7.07 -27.30 -26.58
C LEU A 496 8.36 -28.12 -26.39
N SER A 497 9.06 -28.40 -27.48
CA SER A 497 10.40 -29.01 -27.46
C SER A 497 11.45 -27.94 -27.77
N ILE A 498 12.19 -27.48 -26.76
CA ILE A 498 13.14 -26.36 -26.91
C ILE A 498 14.57 -26.88 -26.92
N ARG A 499 15.37 -26.41 -27.89
CA ARG A 499 16.81 -26.58 -27.93
C ARG A 499 17.49 -25.21 -27.92
N PHE A 500 18.28 -24.97 -26.87
CA PHE A 500 19.09 -23.76 -26.78
C PHE A 500 20.42 -23.91 -27.51
N LYS A 501 20.81 -22.87 -28.24
CA LYS A 501 22.11 -22.75 -28.90
C LYS A 501 22.80 -21.50 -28.40
N LYS A 502 23.86 -21.68 -27.60
CA LYS A 502 24.62 -20.54 -27.08
C LYS A 502 25.37 -19.84 -28.21
N VAL A 503 25.09 -18.56 -28.40
CA VAL A 503 25.93 -17.68 -29.22
C VAL A 503 27.07 -17.16 -28.35
N LYS A 504 28.30 -17.17 -28.87
CA LYS A 504 29.41 -16.54 -28.14
C LYS A 504 29.26 -15.03 -28.21
N ALA A 505 29.23 -14.36 -27.06
CA ALA A 505 29.32 -12.92 -27.00
C ALA A 505 30.54 -12.43 -27.81
N HIS A 506 30.38 -11.36 -28.59
CA HIS A 506 31.41 -10.77 -29.45
C HIS A 506 31.90 -11.64 -30.62
N THR A 507 31.06 -12.56 -31.13
CA THR A 507 31.31 -13.25 -32.42
C THR A 507 30.46 -12.66 -33.54
N ASP A 508 30.93 -12.76 -34.80
CA ASP A 508 30.26 -12.24 -36.00
C ASP A 508 29.00 -13.04 -36.40
N ASN A 509 28.08 -13.30 -35.47
CA ASN A 509 26.76 -13.80 -35.83
C ASN A 509 25.87 -12.62 -36.24
N ALA A 510 25.62 -12.49 -37.55
CA ALA A 510 24.86 -11.40 -38.12
C ALA A 510 23.44 -11.22 -37.51
N PHE A 511 22.73 -12.32 -37.23
CA PHE A 511 21.37 -12.26 -36.66
C PHE A 511 21.39 -11.84 -35.19
N ASN A 512 22.36 -12.33 -34.41
CA ASN A 512 22.51 -11.93 -33.01
C ASN A 512 22.86 -10.44 -32.90
N ASN A 513 23.81 -9.97 -33.73
CA ASN A 513 24.18 -8.55 -33.77
C ASN A 513 23.02 -7.67 -34.24
N HIS A 514 22.16 -8.20 -35.13
CA HIS A 514 20.98 -7.48 -35.58
C HIS A 514 19.94 -7.30 -34.47
N ILE A 515 19.65 -8.33 -33.67
CA ILE A 515 18.68 -8.19 -32.57
C ILE A 515 19.22 -7.32 -31.42
N ASP A 516 20.52 -7.38 -31.11
CA ASP A 516 21.19 -6.47 -30.15
C ASP A 516 21.01 -5.01 -30.59
N PHE A 517 21.26 -4.74 -31.87
CA PHE A 517 21.07 -3.42 -32.46
C PHE A 517 19.62 -2.93 -32.37
N LEU A 518 18.65 -3.78 -32.71
CA LEU A 518 17.22 -3.41 -32.61
C LEU A 518 16.81 -3.13 -31.16
N CYS A 519 17.27 -3.92 -30.19
CA CYS A 519 16.98 -3.69 -28.77
C CYS A 519 17.57 -2.36 -28.29
N LYS A 520 18.78 -2.00 -28.73
CA LYS A 520 19.41 -0.70 -28.43
C LYS A 520 18.64 0.48 -29.04
N GLN A 521 18.15 0.33 -30.28
CA GLN A 521 17.32 1.37 -30.91
C GLN A 521 15.99 1.58 -30.19
N THR A 522 15.37 0.49 -29.74
CA THR A 522 14.04 0.50 -29.09
C THR A 522 13.99 1.36 -27.83
N HIS A 523 15.13 1.65 -27.18
CA HIS A 523 15.16 2.59 -26.04
C HIS A 523 14.73 4.02 -26.41
N SER A 524 14.84 4.39 -27.69
CA SER A 524 14.48 5.72 -28.19
C SER A 524 13.08 5.74 -28.83
N ASP A 525 12.39 4.61 -28.89
CA ASP A 525 11.05 4.53 -29.49
C ASP A 525 10.00 5.18 -28.59
N SER A 526 9.07 5.91 -29.22
CA SER A 526 7.89 6.48 -28.56
C SER A 526 6.70 5.52 -28.51
N LEU A 527 6.88 4.28 -28.98
CA LEU A 527 5.84 3.25 -29.01
C LEU A 527 5.48 2.77 -27.60
N PRO A 528 4.21 2.37 -27.36
CA PRO A 528 3.80 1.86 -26.07
C PRO A 528 4.51 0.55 -25.73
N MET A 529 4.79 0.33 -24.45
CA MET A 529 5.34 -0.91 -23.94
C MET A 529 4.33 -2.07 -24.02
N LEU A 530 4.80 -3.30 -24.27
CA LEU A 530 4.00 -4.51 -24.07
C LEU A 530 3.78 -4.80 -22.57
N ILE A 531 2.52 -4.74 -22.13
CA ILE A 531 2.13 -4.99 -20.74
C ILE A 531 1.38 -6.31 -20.63
N ILE A 532 1.90 -7.24 -19.82
CA ILE A 532 1.20 -8.46 -19.44
C ILE A 532 0.26 -8.11 -18.27
N LYS A 533 -1.04 -8.08 -18.53
CA LYS A 533 -2.09 -7.88 -17.52
C LYS A 533 -2.28 -9.13 -16.68
N ASN A 534 -2.47 -10.29 -17.32
CA ASN A 534 -2.71 -11.55 -16.61
C ASN A 534 -1.62 -12.56 -16.91
N ASN A 535 -1.15 -13.27 -15.88
CA ASN A 535 -0.15 -14.31 -16.07
C ASN A 535 -0.74 -15.54 -16.76
N PHE A 536 0.12 -16.32 -17.39
CA PHE A 536 -0.29 -17.53 -18.12
C PHE A 536 -0.49 -18.72 -17.18
N PHE A 537 0.22 -18.75 -16.05
CA PHE A 537 0.12 -19.86 -15.09
C PHE A 537 -1.13 -19.77 -14.21
N ASN A 538 -1.60 -20.92 -13.73
CA ASN A 538 -2.72 -21.06 -12.79
C ASN A 538 -2.33 -21.81 -11.49
N ASN A 539 -1.03 -22.06 -11.28
CA ASN A 539 -0.54 -22.77 -10.10
C ASN A 539 -0.59 -21.93 -8.81
N LEU A 540 -0.79 -20.62 -8.93
CA LEU A 540 -0.95 -19.65 -7.85
C LEU A 540 -2.21 -18.84 -8.08
N LEU A 541 -3.01 -18.69 -7.03
CA LEU A 541 -4.23 -17.88 -7.05
C LEU A 541 -3.95 -16.44 -6.62
N TYR A 542 -3.05 -16.25 -5.65
CA TYR A 542 -2.77 -14.97 -5.03
C TYR A 542 -1.29 -14.63 -5.10
N LEU A 543 -0.95 -13.62 -5.91
CA LEU A 543 0.40 -13.09 -6.02
C LEU A 543 0.57 -11.89 -5.07
N PRO A 544 1.65 -11.84 -4.28
CA PRO A 544 1.86 -10.71 -3.38
C PRO A 544 2.30 -9.47 -4.16
N CYS A 545 1.68 -8.33 -3.85
CA CYS A 545 2.04 -7.01 -4.36
C CYS A 545 2.44 -6.10 -3.21
N TRP A 546 3.48 -5.31 -3.37
CA TRP A 546 3.84 -4.23 -2.45
C TRP A 546 3.56 -2.89 -3.15
N ASP A 547 2.71 -2.04 -2.55
CA ASP A 547 2.26 -0.78 -3.15
C ASP A 547 1.81 -0.90 -4.62
N ASN A 548 1.01 -1.94 -4.89
CA ASN A 548 0.49 -2.33 -6.22
C ASN A 548 1.52 -2.86 -7.22
N PHE A 549 2.80 -3.02 -6.84
CA PHE A 549 3.82 -3.68 -7.65
C PHE A 549 3.98 -5.14 -7.25
N LEU A 550 3.90 -6.06 -8.21
CA LEU A 550 4.12 -7.49 -7.99
C LEU A 550 5.52 -7.76 -7.43
N ILE A 551 5.61 -8.56 -6.37
CA ILE A 551 6.90 -8.93 -5.75
C ILE A 551 7.56 -10.04 -6.57
N GLU A 552 8.45 -9.65 -7.48
CA GLU A 552 9.09 -10.57 -8.43
C GLU A 552 10.40 -11.23 -7.94
N ARG A 553 10.64 -11.20 -6.63
CA ARG A 553 11.87 -11.73 -6.01
C ARG A 553 11.57 -12.69 -4.89
N ARG A 554 12.60 -13.33 -4.34
CA ARG A 554 12.48 -14.20 -3.17
C ARG A 554 11.77 -13.46 -2.04
N LEU A 555 10.55 -13.88 -1.71
CA LEU A 555 9.67 -13.21 -0.75
C LEU A 555 10.38 -12.96 0.59
N ARG A 556 11.08 -13.97 1.11
CA ARG A 556 11.81 -13.87 2.38
C ARG A 556 12.90 -12.79 2.36
N THR A 557 13.61 -12.65 1.24
CA THR A 557 14.65 -11.63 1.06
C THR A 557 14.01 -10.25 0.92
N PHE A 558 12.88 -10.15 0.20
CA PHE A 558 12.11 -8.91 0.10
C PHE A 558 11.68 -8.40 1.49
N ILE A 559 11.08 -9.25 2.32
CA ILE A 559 10.66 -8.87 3.68
C ILE A 559 11.87 -8.50 4.55
N LYS A 560 13.00 -9.23 4.42
CA LYS A 560 14.23 -8.84 5.13
C LYS A 560 14.69 -7.43 4.72
N TYR A 561 14.70 -7.16 3.42
CA TYR A 561 15.10 -5.85 2.90
C TYR A 561 14.16 -4.75 3.38
N TYR A 562 12.85 -4.95 3.29
CA TYR A 562 11.84 -4.02 3.82
C TYR A 562 12.08 -3.70 5.29
N ASN A 563 12.23 -4.72 6.15
CA ASN A 563 12.47 -4.50 7.58
C ASN A 563 13.81 -3.79 7.84
N ASN A 564 14.85 -4.07 7.06
CA ASN A 564 16.13 -3.38 7.18
C ASN A 564 15.98 -1.89 6.83
N CYS A 565 15.23 -1.55 5.78
CA CYS A 565 14.90 -0.16 5.42
C CYS A 565 14.09 0.52 6.51
N ASP A 566 13.01 -0.10 7.00
CA ASP A 566 12.14 0.45 8.06
C ASP A 566 12.91 0.71 9.36
N ASN A 567 13.74 -0.25 9.78
CA ASN A 567 14.62 -0.10 10.94
C ASN A 567 15.62 1.06 10.76
N PHE A 568 16.17 1.22 9.56
CA PHE A 568 17.12 2.29 9.28
C PHE A 568 16.42 3.66 9.21
N LEU A 569 15.24 3.75 8.60
CA LEU A 569 14.40 4.96 8.60
C LEU A 569 14.01 5.35 10.03
N THR A 570 13.70 4.38 10.89
CA THR A 570 13.45 4.62 12.32
C THR A 570 14.68 5.26 12.99
N PHE A 571 15.90 4.82 12.67
CA PHE A 571 17.12 5.42 13.19
C PHE A 571 17.35 6.85 12.66
N LEU A 572 17.10 7.10 11.36
CA LEU A 572 17.20 8.44 10.77
C LEU A 572 16.14 9.41 11.32
N SER A 573 14.96 8.90 11.69
CA SER A 573 13.86 9.70 12.22
C SER A 573 14.11 10.27 13.63
N LEU A 574 15.15 9.77 14.34
CA LEU A 574 15.55 10.29 15.63
C LEU A 574 15.90 11.79 15.51
N PRO A 575 15.46 12.66 16.45
CA PRO A 575 15.65 14.10 16.33
C PRO A 575 17.09 14.53 16.04
N GLN A 576 18.06 13.88 16.69
CA GLN A 576 19.49 14.16 16.52
C GLN A 576 20.08 13.71 15.17
N ASN A 577 19.36 12.87 14.40
CA ASN A 577 19.86 12.28 13.16
C ASN A 577 19.26 12.89 11.89
N ARG A 578 18.24 13.73 12.01
CA ARG A 578 17.52 14.28 10.84
C ARG A 578 18.41 15.05 9.87
N LYS A 579 19.46 15.72 10.37
CA LYS A 579 20.39 16.47 9.52
C LYS A 579 21.24 15.58 8.61
N TYR A 580 21.39 14.29 8.90
CA TYR A 580 22.31 13.40 8.19
C TYR A 580 21.74 12.70 6.95
N VAL A 581 20.43 12.85 6.69
CA VAL A 581 19.71 12.04 5.69
C VAL A 581 20.38 12.11 4.31
N ASP A 582 20.69 13.32 3.83
CA ASP A 582 21.19 13.55 2.47
C ASP A 582 22.68 13.95 2.40
N ILE A 583 23.36 14.06 3.55
CA ILE A 583 24.74 14.56 3.61
C ILE A 583 25.78 13.49 3.97
N VAL A 584 25.33 12.32 4.44
CA VAL A 584 26.20 11.22 4.89
C VAL A 584 26.21 10.08 3.87
N ASP A 585 27.41 9.60 3.55
CA ASP A 585 27.58 8.31 2.87
C ASP A 585 27.35 7.19 3.89
N TRP A 586 26.11 6.69 3.94
CA TRP A 586 25.72 5.63 4.87
C TRP A 586 26.44 4.30 4.62
N LYS A 587 26.82 3.99 3.37
CA LYS A 587 27.51 2.74 3.06
C LYS A 587 28.92 2.74 3.68
N LEU A 588 29.65 3.84 3.51
CA LEU A 588 30.98 3.99 4.10
C LEU A 588 30.89 4.16 5.61
N THR A 589 29.91 4.91 6.11
CA THR A 589 29.64 5.04 7.55
C THR A 589 29.40 3.67 8.20
N PHE A 590 28.58 2.81 7.59
CA PHE A 590 28.37 1.45 8.12
C PHE A 590 29.64 0.59 8.03
N ASN A 591 30.48 0.76 7.01
CA ASN A 591 31.76 0.06 6.95
C ASN A 591 32.67 0.45 8.13
N VAL A 592 32.71 1.75 8.47
CA VAL A 592 33.46 2.26 9.63
C VAL A 592 32.95 1.62 10.93
N PHE A 593 31.64 1.64 11.22
CA PHE A 593 31.08 1.04 12.44
C PHE A 593 31.15 -0.49 12.52
N ASN A 594 31.22 -1.17 11.37
CA ASN A 594 31.27 -2.63 11.31
C ASN A 594 32.68 -3.20 11.19
N ASN A 595 33.71 -2.35 11.25
CA ASN A 595 35.10 -2.76 11.20
C ASN A 595 35.51 -3.47 12.50
N ASN A 596 35.30 -4.78 12.57
CA ASN A 596 35.74 -5.59 13.72
C ASN A 596 37.17 -6.14 13.57
N GLY A 597 37.92 -5.68 12.58
CA GLY A 597 39.19 -6.29 12.16
C GLY A 597 39.02 -7.74 11.64
N ASN A 598 40.13 -8.39 11.29
CA ASN A 598 40.16 -9.76 10.76
C ASN A 598 40.06 -10.86 11.84
N ILE A 599 39.72 -10.51 13.07
CA ILE A 599 39.86 -11.42 14.22
C ILE A 599 38.49 -12.02 14.56
N SER A 600 38.38 -13.35 14.48
CA SER A 600 37.17 -14.11 14.81
C SER A 600 36.94 -14.30 16.32
N SER A 601 37.78 -13.70 17.17
CA SER A 601 37.68 -13.76 18.64
C SER A 601 37.15 -12.44 19.20
N THR A 602 36.28 -12.53 20.19
CA THR A 602 35.77 -11.36 20.92
C THR A 602 36.77 -10.91 21.98
N ASP A 603 37.33 -9.71 21.83
CA ASP A 603 38.14 -9.05 22.87
C ASP A 603 37.28 -8.08 23.69
N PHE A 604 37.48 -8.05 25.01
CA PHE A 604 36.83 -7.10 25.91
C PHE A 604 37.17 -5.65 25.55
N ASN A 605 38.38 -5.37 25.08
CA ASN A 605 38.77 -4.02 24.67
C ASN A 605 38.03 -3.57 23.40
N GLN A 606 37.93 -4.46 22.40
CA GLN A 606 37.12 -4.20 21.20
C GLN A 606 35.64 -3.97 21.55
N HIS A 607 35.09 -4.76 22.48
CA HIS A 607 33.71 -4.54 22.95
C HIS A 607 33.54 -3.17 23.62
N LYS A 608 34.50 -2.72 24.45
CA LYS A 608 34.47 -1.41 25.10
C LYS A 608 34.57 -0.27 24.08
N LYS A 609 35.48 -0.37 23.11
CA LYS A 609 35.62 0.61 22.02
C LYS A 609 34.32 0.72 21.24
N LYS A 610 33.76 -0.41 20.81
CA LYS A 610 32.47 -0.46 20.10
C LYS A 610 31.32 0.13 20.93
N LEU A 611 31.29 -0.13 22.24
CA LEU A 611 30.29 0.47 23.14
C LEU A 611 30.41 2.00 23.17
N PHE A 612 31.63 2.53 23.22
CA PHE A 612 31.89 3.97 23.20
C PHE A 612 31.46 4.58 21.87
N GLU A 613 31.80 3.96 20.73
CA GLU A 613 31.37 4.39 19.38
C GLU A 613 29.83 4.48 19.28
N TYR A 614 29.10 3.46 19.74
CA TYR A 614 27.63 3.51 19.72
C TYR A 614 27.07 4.57 20.65
N ASN A 615 27.65 4.75 21.83
CA ASN A 615 27.24 5.82 22.73
C ASN A 615 27.43 7.18 22.05
N MET A 616 28.58 7.41 21.40
CA MET A 616 28.85 8.61 20.60
C MET A 616 27.80 8.81 19.50
N LEU A 617 27.53 7.77 18.71
CA LEU A 617 26.55 7.80 17.61
C LEU A 617 25.16 8.27 18.06
N VAL A 618 24.68 7.80 19.22
CA VAL A 618 23.37 8.20 19.79
C VAL A 618 23.44 9.29 20.86
N GLU A 619 24.60 9.92 20.99
CA GLU A 619 24.89 10.98 21.95
C GLU A 619 24.63 10.59 23.41
N GLN A 620 24.65 9.29 23.75
CA GLN A 620 24.36 8.78 25.10
C GLN A 620 25.50 8.79 26.14
N PRO A 621 26.71 9.34 25.93
CA PRO A 621 27.67 9.48 27.03
C PRO A 621 27.08 10.29 28.19
N PRO A 622 27.49 10.01 29.45
CA PRO A 622 26.99 10.72 30.63
C PRO A 622 27.51 12.15 30.69
N VAL A 623 26.66 13.11 30.28
CA VAL A 623 26.90 14.57 30.37
C VAL A 623 26.08 15.19 31.51
N LEU A 624 26.53 16.31 32.08
CA LEU A 624 25.91 16.93 33.25
C LEU A 624 24.42 17.23 33.05
N GLU A 625 24.03 17.76 31.89
CA GLU A 625 22.62 18.05 31.60
C GLU A 625 21.73 16.79 31.58
N LYS A 626 22.30 15.63 31.25
CA LYS A 626 21.59 14.35 31.33
C LYS A 626 21.51 13.83 32.76
N THR A 627 22.58 13.99 33.54
CA THR A 627 22.63 13.47 34.93
C THR A 627 21.76 14.30 35.87
N LYS A 628 21.62 15.61 35.63
CA LYS A 628 20.68 16.49 36.35
C LYS A 628 19.24 15.97 36.36
N LYS A 629 18.80 15.27 35.30
CA LYS A 629 17.44 14.68 35.24
C LYS A 629 17.17 13.66 36.34
N GLN A 630 18.20 12.97 36.84
CA GLN A 630 18.09 11.98 37.90
C GLN A 630 18.61 12.49 39.25
N PHE A 631 19.55 13.45 39.23
CA PHE A 631 20.28 13.91 40.41
C PHE A 631 20.30 15.43 40.54
N TYR A 632 19.15 16.08 40.29
CA TYR A 632 19.06 17.55 40.36
C TYR A 632 19.41 18.10 41.74
N SER A 633 19.08 17.39 42.83
CA SER A 633 19.43 17.81 44.19
C SER A 633 20.94 17.87 44.44
N LEU A 634 21.74 17.10 43.70
CA LEU A 634 23.19 17.15 43.75
C LEU A 634 23.69 18.31 42.89
N TYR A 635 23.41 18.28 41.59
CA TYR A 635 24.08 19.19 40.64
C TYR A 635 23.40 20.55 40.48
N SER A 636 22.12 20.67 40.82
CA SER A 636 21.32 21.90 40.67
C SER A 636 21.55 22.58 39.30
N ASP A 637 21.84 23.89 39.30
CA ASP A 637 22.08 24.68 38.09
C ASP A 637 23.58 24.76 37.73
N ALA A 638 24.39 23.78 38.17
CA ALA A 638 25.82 23.75 37.87
C ALA A 638 26.08 23.83 36.36
N MET A 639 26.94 24.75 35.96
CA MET A 639 27.48 24.82 34.59
C MET A 639 28.54 23.73 34.38
N CYS A 640 29.10 23.65 33.18
CA CYS A 640 30.20 22.74 32.86
C CYS A 640 31.31 22.85 33.91
N LEU A 641 31.79 21.70 34.37
CA LEU A 641 32.77 21.63 35.46
C LEU A 641 34.20 21.98 35.01
N LEU A 642 34.41 22.16 33.71
CA LEU A 642 35.71 22.47 33.13
C LEU A 642 35.83 23.95 32.76
N CYS A 643 34.86 24.51 32.03
CA CYS A 643 34.88 25.94 31.68
C CYS A 643 34.10 26.82 32.64
N HIS A 644 33.13 26.29 33.39
CA HIS A 644 32.23 27.04 34.27
C HIS A 644 31.35 28.11 33.60
N GLU A 645 31.28 28.15 32.26
CA GLU A 645 30.61 29.21 31.49
C GLU A 645 29.27 28.78 30.88
N GLU A 646 29.13 27.54 30.44
CA GLU A 646 27.96 27.06 29.71
C GLU A 646 27.42 25.73 30.26
N LEU A 647 26.20 25.36 29.87
CA LEU A 647 25.61 24.06 30.20
C LEU A 647 26.35 22.92 29.49
N GLU A 648 26.74 21.88 30.24
CA GLU A 648 27.45 20.73 29.66
C GLU A 648 26.48 19.75 28.98
N THR A 649 26.17 20.07 27.73
CA THR A 649 25.48 19.19 26.77
C THR A 649 26.47 18.27 26.05
N PHE A 650 25.97 17.33 25.24
CA PHE A 650 26.84 16.47 24.41
C PHE A 650 27.74 17.30 23.50
N SER A 651 27.18 18.26 22.77
CA SER A 651 27.95 19.13 21.87
C SER A 651 28.94 20.02 22.61
N HIS A 652 28.58 20.52 23.80
CA HIS A 652 29.46 21.37 24.59
C HIS A 652 30.76 20.65 24.99
N ILE A 653 30.76 19.34 25.26
CA ILE A 653 31.99 18.60 25.62
C ILE A 653 33.09 18.78 24.56
N TRP A 654 32.70 18.82 23.29
CA TRP A 654 33.62 18.92 22.15
C TRP A 654 33.92 20.37 21.75
N ASN A 655 33.14 21.34 22.24
CA ASN A 655 33.31 22.78 21.95
C ASN A 655 33.58 23.60 23.21
N CYS A 656 33.95 22.93 24.30
CA CYS A 656 34.25 23.55 25.57
C CYS A 656 35.59 24.29 25.45
N SER A 657 35.63 25.55 25.89
CA SER A 657 36.83 26.40 25.83
C SER A 657 38.06 25.76 26.51
N TYR A 658 37.83 24.92 27.52
CA TYR A 658 38.89 24.14 28.18
C TYR A 658 39.58 23.12 27.25
N HIS A 659 38.85 22.56 26.28
CA HIS A 659 39.33 21.52 25.37
C HIS A 659 39.71 22.05 23.97
N ASP A 660 39.59 23.35 23.69
CA ASP A 660 39.82 23.93 22.35
C ASP A 660 41.16 23.49 21.71
N ASN A 661 42.26 23.58 22.48
CA ASN A 661 43.58 23.18 22.01
C ASN A 661 43.68 21.67 21.73
N PHE A 662 42.96 20.86 22.51
CA PHE A 662 42.95 19.41 22.34
C PHE A 662 42.17 19.02 21.08
N ILE A 663 40.98 19.62 20.88
CA ILE A 663 40.15 19.39 19.69
C ILE A 663 40.85 19.86 18.42
N LEU A 664 41.53 21.02 18.45
CA LEU A 664 42.35 21.50 17.35
C LEU A 664 43.47 20.50 17.00
N ARG A 665 44.12 19.90 18.01
CA ARG A 665 45.15 18.87 17.78
C ARG A 665 44.57 17.62 17.12
N ILE A 666 43.41 17.13 17.58
CA ILE A 666 42.74 15.99 16.94
C ILE A 666 42.37 16.32 15.49
N TYR A 667 41.78 17.48 15.24
CA TYR A 667 41.44 17.92 13.89
C TYR A 667 42.66 17.96 12.97
N ASN A 668 43.76 18.56 13.43
CA ASN A 668 44.99 18.63 12.65
C ASN A 668 45.62 17.25 12.42
N LYS A 669 45.56 16.34 13.41
CA LYS A 669 46.01 14.96 13.26
C LYS A 669 45.19 14.23 12.20
N PHE A 670 43.85 14.34 12.27
CA PHE A 670 42.91 13.79 11.29
C PHE A 670 43.22 14.29 9.87
N LYS A 671 43.32 15.61 9.72
CA LYS A 671 43.63 16.28 8.46
C LYS A 671 44.98 15.80 7.90
N ASN A 672 46.05 15.92 8.69
CA ASN A 672 47.39 15.59 8.22
C ASN A 672 47.51 14.12 7.81
N TYR A 673 46.90 13.19 8.55
CA TYR A 673 46.90 11.78 8.17
C TYR A 673 46.28 11.54 6.79
N ILE A 674 45.16 12.20 6.49
CA ILE A 674 44.50 12.13 5.18
C ILE A 674 45.40 12.72 4.09
N LEU A 675 45.96 13.92 4.32
CA LEU A 675 46.82 14.60 3.35
C LEU A 675 48.08 13.79 3.05
N ASP A 676 48.75 13.27 4.09
CA ASP A 676 49.94 12.44 3.96
C ASP A 676 49.65 11.16 3.17
N PHE A 677 48.49 10.51 3.42
CA PHE A 677 48.09 9.35 2.66
C PHE A 677 47.88 9.67 1.16
N ILE A 678 47.25 10.81 0.84
CA ILE A 678 47.08 11.26 -0.54
C ILE A 678 48.45 11.51 -1.21
N LEU A 679 49.36 12.20 -0.53
CA LEU A 679 50.69 12.52 -1.05
C LEU A 679 51.55 11.28 -1.32
N ILE A 680 51.40 10.23 -0.49
CA ILE A 680 52.05 8.93 -0.73
C ILE A 680 51.54 8.30 -2.04
N GLN A 681 50.27 8.47 -2.38
CA GLN A 681 49.67 7.90 -3.59
C GLN A 681 49.87 8.79 -4.84
N GLN A 682 50.03 10.10 -4.66
CA GLN A 682 50.17 11.08 -5.73
C GLN A 682 51.34 12.03 -5.48
N SER A 683 52.45 11.82 -6.19
CA SER A 683 53.72 12.54 -5.93
C SER A 683 53.78 14.00 -6.43
N ASN A 684 52.77 14.49 -7.16
CA ASN A 684 52.80 15.80 -7.84
C ASN A 684 51.79 16.83 -7.29
N ILE A 685 51.16 16.59 -6.13
CA ILE A 685 50.21 17.55 -5.53
C ILE A 685 50.94 18.56 -4.65
N ASP A 686 50.55 19.84 -4.76
CA ASP A 686 50.94 20.88 -3.80
C ASP A 686 50.17 20.72 -2.48
N ILE A 687 50.88 20.36 -1.42
CA ILE A 687 50.35 20.19 -0.07
C ILE A 687 49.62 21.43 0.46
N ILE A 688 50.06 22.64 0.08
CA ILE A 688 49.45 23.88 0.58
C ILE A 688 48.05 24.03 0.00
N ASN A 689 47.91 23.86 -1.32
CA ASN A 689 46.59 23.94 -1.97
C ASN A 689 45.67 22.82 -1.48
N LEU A 690 46.16 21.59 -1.36
CA LEU A 690 45.37 20.46 -0.86
C LEU A 690 44.88 20.69 0.58
N SER A 691 45.74 21.28 1.42
CA SER A 691 45.40 21.66 2.81
C SER A 691 44.33 22.74 2.86
N VAL A 692 44.37 23.74 1.96
CA VAL A 692 43.37 24.81 1.85
C VAL A 692 42.04 24.26 1.33
N GLU A 693 42.06 23.40 0.33
CA GLU A 693 40.86 22.71 -0.19
C GLU A 693 40.20 21.86 0.89
N PHE A 694 40.99 21.16 1.71
CA PHE A 694 40.47 20.39 2.83
C PHE A 694 39.82 21.28 3.90
N ASP A 695 40.43 22.42 4.25
CA ASP A 695 39.82 23.36 5.21
C ASP A 695 38.53 23.99 4.68
N ALA A 696 38.42 24.17 3.35
CA ALA A 696 37.21 24.66 2.70
C ALA A 696 36.02 23.70 2.83
N LEU A 697 36.24 22.43 3.21
CA LEU A 697 35.15 21.49 3.57
C LEU A 697 34.40 21.93 4.84
N GLY A 698 34.99 22.80 5.65
CA GLY A 698 34.31 23.55 6.71
C GLY A 698 34.10 22.80 8.04
N PHE A 699 34.62 21.58 8.20
CA PHE A 699 34.34 20.76 9.39
C PHE A 699 34.71 21.44 10.72
N TYR A 700 35.88 22.07 10.80
CA TYR A 700 36.35 22.76 12.00
C TYR A 700 35.85 24.21 12.10
N THR A 701 35.72 24.92 10.98
CA THR A 701 35.22 26.31 10.98
C THR A 701 33.74 26.38 11.38
N ASN A 702 32.91 25.45 10.92
CA ASN A 702 31.51 25.31 11.33
C ASN A 702 31.42 25.01 12.83
N LEU A 703 32.36 24.22 13.35
CA LEU A 703 32.45 23.89 14.76
C LEU A 703 32.73 25.13 15.61
N GLN A 704 33.77 25.89 15.26
CA GLN A 704 34.13 27.14 15.94
C GLN A 704 33.01 28.18 15.88
N SER A 705 32.30 28.25 14.75
CA SER A 705 31.17 29.16 14.53
C SER A 705 29.87 28.67 15.19
N ARG A 706 29.89 27.51 15.87
CA ARG A 706 28.75 26.90 16.55
C ARG A 706 27.53 26.66 15.63
N LEU A 707 27.77 26.41 14.35
CA LEU A 707 26.74 26.11 13.35
C LEU A 707 26.32 24.63 13.44
N LEU A 708 25.70 24.23 14.55
CA LEU A 708 25.40 22.82 14.85
C LEU A 708 24.35 22.18 13.92
N ASP A 709 23.58 23.00 13.20
CA ASP A 709 22.67 22.55 12.15
C ASP A 709 23.41 22.12 10.87
N GLN A 710 24.65 22.57 10.68
CA GLN A 710 25.54 22.12 9.61
C GLN A 710 26.32 20.87 10.01
N PHE A 711 27.03 20.28 9.05
CA PHE A 711 27.98 19.21 9.34
C PHE A 711 29.26 19.81 9.94
N THR A 712 29.66 19.30 11.10
CA THR A 712 30.78 19.79 11.91
C THR A 712 31.76 18.66 12.20
N PHE A 713 32.93 18.99 12.75
CA PHE A 713 33.89 17.98 13.17
C PHE A 713 33.33 17.04 14.26
N ILE A 714 32.39 17.49 15.11
CA ILE A 714 31.67 16.60 16.05
C ILE A 714 30.99 15.43 15.33
N ASP A 715 30.43 15.68 14.14
CA ASP A 715 29.75 14.65 13.37
C ASP A 715 30.72 13.59 12.83
N ILE A 716 31.97 14.00 12.51
CA ILE A 716 33.08 13.07 12.21
C ILE A 716 33.47 12.28 13.46
N LEU A 717 33.59 12.94 14.63
CA LEU A 717 33.90 12.26 15.90
C LEU A 717 32.81 11.25 16.30
N LYS A 718 31.55 11.49 15.91
CA LYS A 718 30.45 10.56 16.09
C LYS A 718 30.53 9.34 15.16
N GLY A 719 31.35 9.38 14.11
CA GLY A 719 31.53 8.29 13.14
C GLY A 719 30.88 8.48 11.78
N PHE A 720 30.27 9.65 11.50
CA PHE A 720 29.61 9.88 10.22
C PHE A 720 30.60 10.29 9.14
N VAL A 721 30.52 9.63 7.98
CA VAL A 721 31.31 9.95 6.80
C VAL A 721 30.49 10.85 5.86
N PRO A 722 30.80 12.14 5.70
CA PRO A 722 30.03 13.03 4.83
C PRO A 722 30.36 12.82 3.35
N PHE A 723 29.38 12.99 2.46
CA PHE A 723 29.61 12.93 1.01
C PHE A 723 30.68 13.92 0.55
N VAL A 724 30.71 15.12 1.12
CA VAL A 724 31.70 16.16 0.82
C VAL A 724 33.15 15.69 1.06
N LEU A 725 33.39 14.86 2.09
CA LEU A 725 34.70 14.24 2.31
C LEU A 725 34.96 13.14 1.28
N CYS A 726 33.96 12.31 0.98
CA CYS A 726 34.09 11.26 -0.03
C CYS A 726 34.43 11.82 -1.41
N ASP A 727 33.74 12.89 -1.83
CA ASP A 727 33.95 13.55 -3.11
C ASP A 727 35.38 14.09 -3.19
N PHE A 728 35.83 14.81 -2.15
CA PHE A 728 37.22 15.27 -2.02
C PHE A 728 38.23 14.11 -2.16
N LEU A 729 38.02 13.00 -1.44
CA LEU A 729 38.93 11.85 -1.47
C LEU A 729 38.91 11.10 -2.81
N ASN A 730 37.75 10.97 -3.45
CA ASN A 730 37.58 10.26 -4.73
C ASN A 730 38.28 10.98 -5.89
N PHE A 731 38.54 12.29 -5.79
CA PHE A 731 39.39 12.99 -6.76
C PHE A 731 40.83 12.47 -6.77
N HIS A 732 41.30 11.94 -5.63
CA HIS A 732 42.70 11.56 -5.45
C HIS A 732 42.92 10.05 -5.29
N LEU A 733 41.92 9.31 -4.82
CA LEU A 733 42.05 7.92 -4.40
C LEU A 733 41.09 7.00 -5.16
N SER A 734 41.53 5.76 -5.39
CA SER A 734 40.62 4.69 -5.79
C SER A 734 39.67 4.31 -4.65
N HIS A 735 38.53 3.69 -4.98
CA HIS A 735 37.53 3.29 -3.99
C HIS A 735 38.08 2.37 -2.89
N SER A 736 39.00 1.45 -3.21
CA SER A 736 39.65 0.57 -2.23
C SER A 736 40.57 1.33 -1.29
N GLN A 737 41.35 2.27 -1.80
CA GLN A 737 42.24 3.12 -1.00
C GLN A 737 41.44 4.05 -0.08
N LEU A 738 40.34 4.61 -0.57
CA LEU A 738 39.42 5.42 0.23
C LEU A 738 38.88 4.63 1.42
N ILE A 739 38.39 3.41 1.21
CA ILE A 739 37.87 2.57 2.30
C ILE A 739 38.97 2.28 3.32
N GLU A 740 40.16 1.89 2.87
CA GLU A 740 41.29 1.61 3.75
C GLU A 740 41.67 2.83 4.59
N LEU A 741 41.76 4.01 3.97
CA LEU A 741 42.06 5.27 4.64
C LEU A 741 41.01 5.56 5.72
N LEU A 742 39.72 5.59 5.36
CA LEU A 742 38.64 5.91 6.29
C LEU A 742 38.61 4.95 7.48
N LEU A 743 38.79 3.65 7.25
CA LEU A 743 38.80 2.67 8.33
C LEU A 743 39.91 2.95 9.36
N ARG A 744 41.11 3.29 8.91
CA ARG A 744 42.24 3.61 9.80
C ARG A 744 42.04 4.94 10.51
N THR A 745 41.65 5.97 9.75
CA THR A 745 41.51 7.32 10.29
C THR A 745 40.41 7.41 11.35
N TYR A 746 39.28 6.74 11.17
CA TYR A 746 38.23 6.73 12.18
C TYR A 746 38.60 5.89 13.42
N ASP A 747 39.35 4.80 13.24
CA ASP A 747 39.86 4.00 14.36
C ASP A 747 40.76 4.84 15.28
N ASP A 748 41.65 5.65 14.69
CA ASP A 748 42.53 6.60 15.40
C ASP A 748 41.74 7.73 16.09
N ILE A 749 40.71 8.28 15.44
CA ILE A 749 39.84 9.32 16.04
C ILE A 749 39.18 8.82 17.32
N TYR A 750 38.69 7.58 17.32
CA TYR A 750 38.00 7.04 18.49
C TYR A 750 38.93 6.84 19.68
N ASP A 751 40.19 6.48 19.43
CA ASP A 751 41.20 6.38 20.49
C ASP A 751 41.50 7.78 21.08
N ASP A 752 41.60 8.81 20.24
CA ASP A 752 41.80 10.19 20.71
C ASP A 752 40.57 10.72 21.50
N CYS A 753 39.35 10.41 21.04
CA CYS A 753 38.11 10.74 21.74
C CYS A 753 38.03 10.06 23.13
N ALA A 754 38.49 8.82 23.23
CA ALA A 754 38.51 8.09 24.50
C ALA A 754 39.46 8.75 25.51
N LEU A 755 40.58 9.32 25.06
CA LEU A 755 41.51 10.07 25.91
C LEU A 755 40.86 11.35 26.46
N LEU A 756 40.19 12.15 25.61
CA LEU A 756 39.42 13.33 26.07
C LEU A 756 38.40 12.93 27.14
N TRP A 757 37.68 11.84 26.86
CA TRP A 757 36.65 11.36 27.75
C TRP A 757 37.20 10.96 29.13
N GLN A 758 38.37 10.30 29.15
CA GLN A 758 39.09 9.99 30.38
C GLN A 758 39.50 11.25 31.14
N ASP A 759 40.09 12.24 30.47
CA ASP A 759 40.49 13.51 31.08
C ASP A 759 39.30 14.23 31.73
N ARG A 760 38.17 14.33 31.04
CA ARG A 760 36.92 14.85 31.61
C ARG A 760 36.51 14.07 32.85
N CYS A 761 36.52 12.73 32.79
CA CYS A 761 36.13 11.88 33.92
C CYS A 761 37.05 12.05 35.14
N THR A 762 38.34 12.31 34.94
CA THR A 762 39.25 12.64 36.05
C THR A 762 38.91 13.98 36.70
N GLY A 763 38.53 15.00 35.92
CA GLY A 763 38.02 16.28 36.42
C GLY A 763 36.79 16.11 37.31
N PHE A 764 35.81 15.30 36.87
CA PHE A 764 34.64 14.93 37.69
C PHE A 764 35.03 14.15 38.96
N SER A 765 36.04 13.28 38.89
CA SER A 765 36.52 12.50 40.03
C SER A 765 37.22 13.35 41.10
N TYR A 766 37.82 14.48 40.74
CA TYR A 766 38.38 15.43 41.70
C TYR A 766 37.30 16.15 42.52
N LEU A 767 36.15 16.44 41.91
CA LEU A 767 34.98 17.01 42.60
C LEU A 767 34.29 16.01 43.55
N LYS A 768 34.45 14.70 43.31
CA LYS A 768 34.01 13.61 44.23
C LYS A 768 34.61 13.72 45.63
N LYS A 769 35.75 14.42 45.81
CA LYS A 769 36.36 14.67 47.12
C LYS A 769 35.72 15.81 47.91
N PHE A 770 34.97 16.69 47.25
CA PHE A 770 34.38 17.88 47.87
C PHE A 770 32.92 17.69 48.31
N TRP A 771 32.16 16.77 47.68
CA TRP A 771 30.74 16.52 47.98
C TRP A 771 30.52 15.11 48.55
N SER A 772 29.60 14.98 49.52
CA SER A 772 29.42 13.84 50.45
C SER A 772 29.05 12.47 49.83
N ALA A 773 29.04 11.43 50.68
CA ALA A 773 29.03 9.99 50.41
C ALA A 773 28.00 9.41 49.41
N ASP A 774 26.97 10.15 48.99
CA ASP A 774 25.94 9.66 48.05
C ASP A 774 26.41 9.56 46.59
N LEU A 775 27.59 10.14 46.25
CA LEU A 775 28.25 10.04 44.94
C LEU A 775 28.99 8.71 44.69
N HIS A 776 29.03 7.79 45.67
CA HIS A 776 29.76 6.53 45.56
C HIS A 776 29.22 5.62 44.45
N ASN A 777 27.88 5.48 44.38
CA ASN A 777 27.19 4.67 43.36
C ASN A 777 27.31 5.24 41.93
N PHE A 778 27.48 6.56 41.78
CA PHE A 778 27.56 7.21 40.47
C PHE A 778 28.96 7.15 39.85
N ALA A 779 30.00 7.29 40.68
CA ALA A 779 31.37 7.11 40.21
C ALA A 779 31.67 5.65 39.85
N GLU A 780 31.06 4.68 40.54
CA GLU A 780 31.06 3.28 40.10
C GLU A 780 30.29 3.08 38.77
N TYR A 781 29.22 3.83 38.54
CA TYR A 781 28.50 3.81 37.26
C TYR A 781 29.33 4.39 36.10
N ILE A 782 30.02 5.52 36.31
CA ILE A 782 30.92 6.13 35.31
C ILE A 782 32.15 5.25 35.09
N SER A 783 32.79 4.72 36.14
CA SER A 783 33.95 3.83 35.99
C SER A 783 33.59 2.47 35.41
N ALA A 784 32.35 1.98 35.60
CA ALA A 784 31.87 0.74 34.97
C ALA A 784 31.52 0.89 33.48
N GLN A 785 31.33 2.13 33.00
CA GLN A 785 31.16 2.50 31.58
C GLN A 785 32.48 2.71 30.83
N ILE A 786 33.61 2.76 31.54
CA ILE A 786 34.98 2.63 31.00
C ILE A 786 35.36 1.14 30.93
#